data_AF-A0A6G1RLM7-F1
#
_entry.id   AF-A0A6G1RLM7-F1
#
_cell.length_a   1.000
_cell.length_b   1.000
_cell.length_c   1.000
_cell.angle_alpha   90.00
_cell.angle_beta   90.00
_cell.angle_gamma   90.00
#
_symmetry.space_group_name_H-M   'P 1'
#
loop_
_entity.id
_entity.type
_entity.pdbx_description
1 polymer ?
#
loop_
_entity_poly.entity_id
_entity_poly.type
_entity_poly.pdbx_seq_one_letter_code
_entity_poly.pdbx_strand_id
1 'polypeptide(L)'
;PSPLRHSLWKEEAVAIVWAKVLLSGPAPASLDRGWKEDGFFSVGMMIPDVNRTVLFELVKALGEPRLFVGLLLALPQGVRRSELEQLVEYIAYETSPSDIGLFLDVWWEVMKHKEGQEDETVSAFSALVSQHGCESSLDDGLQPPKRFKGDPCSLNHSTAATDLLMALIEGLKQIYRSIILPHMRCYALANLIELLTMFSELQPKGSPLPIAEYLDKVSSVVSLWTSDTESQFHNRQLDEKVKEAERSLNLKPVVRLSREELFVGLDFLCSLLHAWGEELLGTLNSSEGRCYESYRLLYTLTAFEKNLVCFSETSDLGEDETRIALELTQITKDFLKEISISLKREDLNTSLVSSVATTIIEQKLDRYVEMCSVFVSEKTWAFSKDWVDCLVTSKALFQKPELVLKLLEMLVNFAMSHRDKEAQVLQMQVTETILECYTELSLGDKNEVISGVLASWGGPGLSLNMQVVMEGFQEDLNVTFNQITKSVSDQGLDRAVASVARLMLLYPEATVKQVCNLAVVNLGAHQFLAQILCSFPALSFLETHDDPDRPRSLVGRCLEEAVWGRLSTAREEEQFLEFLTFLMQPSSGDPLVSPAAVTRAFVLPYLKSDSAQIELSLQILSKVLGIQSSSDEHWIKCCHPFPLLLSICRLLDGYTKYWHQPRDQLFPSLEIKDLLLNILCQLCEVVRPETAPSPELWVQSLAWLHRKVASLDWT
;
A
#
# COMPACT_ATOMS: atom_id res chain seq x y z
N PRO A 1 -1.39 37.41 1.75
CA PRO A 1 -1.67 37.25 0.30
C PRO A 1 -1.17 35.88 -0.18
N SER A 2 -2.07 35.00 -0.60
CA SER A 2 -1.74 33.61 -0.98
C SER A 2 -0.97 33.56 -2.31
N PRO A 3 0.01 32.64 -2.47
CA PRO A 3 0.80 32.47 -3.71
C PRO A 3 -0.07 32.20 -4.95
N LEU A 4 -1.23 31.57 -4.78
CA LEU A 4 -2.18 31.22 -5.84
C LEU A 4 -2.73 32.42 -6.62
N ARG A 5 -2.74 33.63 -6.05
CA ARG A 5 -3.18 34.84 -6.80
C ARG A 5 -2.09 35.41 -7.72
N HIS A 6 -0.83 34.98 -7.57
CA HIS A 6 0.30 35.52 -8.34
C HIS A 6 0.55 34.79 -9.68
N SER A 7 -0.09 33.66 -9.97
CA SER A 7 0.05 32.94 -11.25
C SER A 7 -1.11 33.18 -12.23
N LEU A 8 -2.33 33.39 -11.71
CA LEU A 8 -3.55 33.55 -12.52
C LEU A 8 -3.46 34.67 -13.55
N TRP A 9 -2.80 35.79 -13.23
CA TRP A 9 -2.67 36.90 -14.18
C TRP A 9 -1.81 36.55 -15.40
N LYS A 10 -0.83 35.62 -15.26
CA LYS A 10 -0.01 35.15 -16.39
C LYS A 10 -0.86 34.33 -17.35
N GLU A 11 -1.70 33.46 -16.79
CA GLU A 11 -2.61 32.58 -17.51
C GLU A 11 -3.63 33.39 -18.31
N GLU A 12 -4.28 34.35 -17.65
CA GLU A 12 -5.18 35.30 -18.29
C GLU A 12 -4.47 36.13 -19.39
N ALA A 13 -3.26 36.63 -19.13
CA ALA A 13 -2.53 37.46 -20.09
C ALA A 13 -2.22 36.74 -21.41
N VAL A 14 -1.72 35.50 -21.34
CA VAL A 14 -1.43 34.71 -22.55
C VAL A 14 -2.72 34.35 -23.28
N ALA A 15 -3.78 33.95 -22.56
CA ALA A 15 -5.08 33.63 -23.16
C ALA A 15 -5.70 34.84 -23.88
N ILE A 16 -5.66 36.03 -23.28
CA ILE A 16 -6.17 37.28 -23.88
C ILE A 16 -5.40 37.63 -25.16
N VAL A 17 -4.06 37.58 -25.10
CA VAL A 17 -3.20 37.91 -26.25
C VAL A 17 -3.42 36.91 -27.38
N TRP A 18 -3.50 35.61 -27.08
CA TRP A 18 -3.72 34.60 -28.10
C TRP A 18 -5.12 34.67 -28.72
N ALA A 19 -6.15 34.93 -27.91
CA ALA A 19 -7.51 35.13 -28.40
C ALA A 19 -7.57 36.31 -29.38
N LYS A 20 -6.84 37.39 -29.08
CA LYS A 20 -6.74 38.55 -29.96
C LYS A 20 -5.98 38.27 -31.27
N VAL A 21 -4.98 37.41 -31.24
CA VAL A 21 -4.23 37.00 -32.44
C VAL A 21 -5.07 36.09 -33.34
N LEU A 22 -5.86 35.21 -32.75
CA LEU A 22 -6.69 34.23 -33.47
C LEU A 22 -7.98 34.83 -34.02
N LEU A 23 -8.66 35.66 -33.23
CA LEU A 23 -9.92 36.28 -33.62
C LEU A 23 -9.67 37.58 -34.38
N SER A 24 -10.19 37.67 -35.60
CA SER A 24 -10.24 38.96 -36.31
C SER A 24 -11.15 39.93 -35.54
N GLY A 25 -10.74 41.20 -35.43
CA GLY A 25 -11.46 42.21 -34.65
C GLY A 25 -12.98 42.24 -34.97
N PRO A 26 -13.84 42.46 -33.97
CA PRO A 26 -15.29 42.33 -34.15
C PRO A 26 -15.83 43.31 -35.19
N ALA A 27 -16.71 42.84 -36.08
CA ALA A 27 -17.52 43.72 -36.90
C ALA A 27 -18.33 44.67 -36.00
N PRO A 28 -18.62 45.93 -36.40
CA PRO A 28 -19.28 46.90 -35.54
C PRO A 28 -20.66 46.48 -35.00
N ALA A 29 -21.29 45.45 -35.59
CA ALA A 29 -22.54 44.86 -35.14
C ALA A 29 -22.42 43.87 -33.96
N SER A 30 -21.21 43.44 -33.57
CA SER A 30 -20.97 42.44 -32.50
C SER A 30 -20.37 43.00 -31.21
N LEU A 31 -20.11 44.32 -31.14
CA LEU A 31 -19.56 44.99 -29.96
C LEU A 31 -20.40 44.71 -28.70
N ASP A 32 -21.72 44.87 -28.78
CA ASP A 32 -22.64 44.74 -27.63
C ASP A 32 -22.78 43.28 -27.12
N ARG A 33 -22.42 42.30 -27.95
CA ARG A 33 -22.35 40.87 -27.60
C ARG A 33 -21.01 40.52 -26.98
N GLY A 34 -19.91 41.05 -27.53
CA GLY A 34 -18.56 40.89 -26.97
C GLY A 34 -18.47 41.40 -25.53
N TRP A 35 -19.07 42.55 -25.21
CA TRP A 35 -19.10 43.08 -23.84
C TRP A 35 -19.87 42.21 -22.82
N LYS A 36 -20.76 41.31 -23.26
CA LYS A 36 -21.62 40.49 -22.37
C LYS A 36 -21.21 39.03 -22.27
N GLU A 37 -20.60 38.48 -23.32
CA GLU A 37 -20.35 37.03 -23.47
C GLU A 37 -18.86 36.68 -23.46
N ASP A 38 -17.95 37.63 -23.69
CA ASP A 38 -16.51 37.40 -23.73
C ASP A 38 -15.81 37.98 -22.48
N GLY A 39 -15.30 37.10 -21.61
CA GLY A 39 -14.58 37.46 -20.38
C GLY A 39 -13.23 38.13 -20.59
N PHE A 40 -12.66 38.05 -21.80
CA PHE A 40 -11.39 38.64 -22.21
C PHE A 40 -11.57 39.96 -22.98
N PHE A 41 -12.80 40.29 -23.40
CA PHE A 41 -13.13 41.41 -24.30
C PHE A 41 -12.63 42.76 -23.78
N SER A 42 -12.90 43.08 -22.51
CA SER A 42 -12.61 44.39 -21.94
C SER A 42 -11.12 44.71 -21.90
N VAL A 43 -10.28 43.69 -21.70
CA VAL A 43 -8.82 43.83 -21.65
C VAL A 43 -8.21 43.72 -23.05
N GLY A 44 -8.71 42.81 -23.90
CA GLY A 44 -8.25 42.66 -25.28
C GLY A 44 -8.42 43.92 -26.14
N MET A 45 -9.47 44.71 -25.89
CA MET A 45 -9.71 46.00 -26.55
C MET A 45 -8.80 47.14 -26.05
N MET A 46 -8.15 46.99 -24.88
CA MET A 46 -7.21 47.99 -24.34
C MET A 46 -5.76 47.78 -24.81
N ILE A 47 -5.43 46.58 -25.28
CA ILE A 47 -4.10 46.22 -25.80
C ILE A 47 -4.03 46.62 -27.28
N PRO A 48 -2.87 47.04 -27.84
CA PRO A 48 -2.73 47.24 -29.29
C PRO A 48 -2.95 45.95 -30.09
N ASP A 49 -3.03 46.06 -31.42
CA ASP A 49 -3.01 44.87 -32.28
C ASP A 49 -1.63 44.22 -32.22
N VAL A 50 -1.62 42.92 -31.92
CA VAL A 50 -0.43 42.12 -31.66
C VAL A 50 -0.37 40.95 -32.63
N ASN A 51 0.82 40.51 -32.99
CA ASN A 51 1.05 39.40 -33.91
C ASN A 51 1.53 38.14 -33.16
N ARG A 52 1.69 37.03 -33.88
CA ARG A 52 2.15 35.74 -33.33
C ARG A 52 3.56 35.81 -32.73
N THR A 53 4.44 36.64 -33.28
CA THR A 53 5.77 36.89 -32.69
C THR A 53 5.66 37.43 -31.26
N VAL A 54 4.78 38.41 -31.02
CA VAL A 54 4.57 38.95 -29.66
C VAL A 54 4.00 37.89 -28.71
N LEU A 55 3.10 37.02 -29.21
CA LEU A 55 2.59 35.89 -28.41
C LEU A 55 3.72 34.93 -28.02
N PHE A 56 4.57 34.52 -28.96
CA PHE A 56 5.67 33.58 -28.69
C PHE A 56 6.72 34.20 -27.75
N GLU A 57 7.07 35.48 -27.95
CA GLU A 57 7.95 36.20 -27.02
C GLU A 57 7.35 36.34 -25.62
N LEU A 58 6.04 36.53 -25.52
CA LEU A 58 5.35 36.60 -24.23
C LEU A 58 5.41 35.25 -23.50
N VAL A 59 5.11 34.15 -24.20
CA VAL A 59 5.19 32.79 -23.63
C VAL A 59 6.62 32.48 -23.17
N LYS A 60 7.61 32.83 -24.00
CA LYS A 60 9.03 32.68 -23.69
C LYS A 60 9.44 33.48 -22.45
N ALA A 61 9.06 34.77 -22.40
CA ALA A 61 9.39 35.66 -21.28
C ALA A 61 8.71 35.25 -19.97
N LEU A 62 7.51 34.66 -20.03
CA LEU A 62 6.80 34.18 -18.86
C LEU A 62 7.32 32.82 -18.36
N GLY A 63 7.97 32.04 -19.23
CA GLY A 63 8.49 30.71 -18.92
C GLY A 63 7.39 29.69 -18.67
N GLU A 64 6.25 29.79 -19.36
CA GLU A 64 5.05 28.97 -19.13
C GLU A 64 4.66 28.14 -20.38
N PRO A 65 5.51 27.19 -20.84
CA PRO A 65 5.21 26.34 -22.00
C PRO A 65 4.00 25.43 -21.76
N ARG A 66 3.75 25.05 -20.49
CA ARG A 66 2.58 24.27 -20.07
C ARG A 66 1.26 24.98 -20.39
N LEU A 67 1.20 26.28 -20.10
CA LEU A 67 0.05 27.11 -20.40
C LEU A 67 -0.18 27.22 -21.91
N PHE A 68 0.91 27.41 -22.67
CA PHE A 68 0.84 27.45 -24.13
C PHE A 68 0.29 26.15 -24.70
N VAL A 69 0.78 24.99 -24.25
CA VAL A 69 0.27 23.69 -24.70
C VAL A 69 -1.18 23.47 -24.27
N GLY A 70 -1.57 23.88 -23.06
CA GLY A 70 -2.96 23.80 -22.61
C GLY A 70 -3.92 24.58 -23.51
N LEU A 71 -3.56 25.82 -23.85
CA LEU A 71 -4.32 26.66 -24.78
C LEU A 71 -4.29 26.12 -26.21
N LEU A 72 -3.15 25.61 -26.69
CA LEU A 72 -3.01 24.97 -28.00
C LEU A 72 -3.96 23.79 -28.12
N LEU A 73 -3.98 22.88 -27.15
CA LEU A 73 -4.82 21.68 -27.18
C LEU A 73 -6.32 22.00 -27.06
N ALA A 74 -6.66 23.16 -26.47
CA ALA A 74 -8.02 23.68 -26.39
C ALA A 74 -8.57 24.26 -27.72
N LEU A 75 -7.71 24.44 -28.75
CA LEU A 75 -8.13 24.95 -30.06
C LEU A 75 -8.83 23.87 -30.92
N PRO A 76 -9.66 24.27 -31.91
CA PRO A 76 -10.20 23.36 -32.91
C PRO A 76 -9.10 22.60 -33.67
N GLN A 77 -9.34 21.33 -34.00
CA GLN A 77 -8.32 20.44 -34.59
C GLN A 77 -7.63 21.02 -35.84
N GLY A 78 -8.37 21.70 -36.72
CA GLY A 78 -7.81 22.32 -37.93
C GLY A 78 -6.89 23.51 -37.67
N VAL A 79 -6.98 24.16 -36.50
CA VAL A 79 -6.17 25.34 -36.13
C VAL A 79 -4.93 24.94 -35.34
N ARG A 80 -5.04 23.88 -34.52
CA ARG A 80 -3.96 23.37 -33.65
C ARG A 80 -2.64 23.17 -34.38
N ARG A 81 -2.68 22.40 -35.47
CA ARG A 81 -1.49 22.08 -36.27
C ARG A 81 -0.87 23.34 -36.88
N SER A 82 -1.69 24.22 -37.44
CA SER A 82 -1.23 25.45 -38.08
C SER A 82 -0.54 26.39 -37.10
N GLU A 83 -1.05 26.54 -35.88
CA GLU A 83 -0.43 27.40 -34.86
C GLU A 83 0.92 26.82 -34.37
N LEU A 84 1.02 25.49 -34.28
CA LEU A 84 2.28 24.82 -33.94
C LEU A 84 3.31 24.95 -35.07
N GLU A 85 2.90 24.81 -36.34
CA GLU A 85 3.76 25.01 -37.50
C GLU A 85 4.28 26.46 -37.56
N GLN A 86 3.46 27.45 -37.21
CA GLN A 86 3.89 28.85 -37.12
C GLN A 86 4.88 29.11 -35.98
N LEU A 87 4.76 28.39 -34.85
CA LEU A 87 5.77 28.42 -33.80
C LEU A 87 7.11 27.84 -34.32
N VAL A 88 7.05 26.72 -35.05
CA VAL A 88 8.25 26.12 -35.65
C VAL A 88 8.92 27.07 -36.65
N GLU A 89 8.14 27.71 -37.54
CA GLU A 89 8.64 28.69 -38.50
C GLU A 89 9.30 29.88 -37.80
N TYR A 90 8.71 30.37 -36.71
CA TYR A 90 9.27 31.44 -35.89
C TYR A 90 10.65 31.08 -35.34
N ILE A 91 10.78 29.89 -34.75
CA ILE A 91 12.02 29.41 -34.12
C ILE A 91 13.09 29.12 -35.18
N ALA A 92 12.69 28.64 -36.36
CA ALA A 92 13.59 28.40 -37.48
C ALA A 92 14.15 29.72 -38.08
N TYR A 93 13.39 30.82 -37.99
CA TYR A 93 13.82 32.14 -38.48
C TYR A 93 14.70 32.89 -37.47
N GLU A 94 14.36 32.85 -36.19
CA GLU A 94 15.09 33.50 -35.08
C GLU A 94 15.60 32.45 -34.09
N THR A 95 16.71 31.79 -34.42
CA THR A 95 17.19 30.65 -33.63
C THR A 95 18.13 31.07 -32.49
N SER A 96 17.59 31.59 -31.39
CA SER A 96 18.37 31.73 -30.15
C SER A 96 18.30 30.44 -29.31
N PRO A 97 19.23 30.24 -28.35
CA PRO A 97 19.13 29.12 -27.40
C PRO A 97 17.81 29.11 -26.63
N SER A 98 17.25 30.28 -26.32
CA SER A 98 15.97 30.39 -25.62
C SER A 98 14.78 29.94 -26.47
N ASP A 99 14.86 30.13 -27.80
CA ASP A 99 13.81 29.69 -28.73
C ASP A 99 13.84 28.17 -28.91
N ILE A 100 15.04 27.58 -29.00
CA ILE A 100 15.22 26.13 -29.00
C ILE A 100 14.70 25.54 -27.67
N GLY A 101 14.99 26.17 -26.54
CA GLY A 101 14.46 25.77 -25.23
C GLY A 101 12.94 25.74 -25.22
N LEU A 102 12.29 26.82 -25.68
CA LEU A 102 10.83 26.88 -25.78
C LEU A 102 10.27 25.77 -26.66
N PHE A 103 10.88 25.49 -27.82
CA PHE A 103 10.46 24.39 -28.70
C PHE A 103 10.48 23.03 -27.98
N LEU A 104 11.57 22.73 -27.29
CA LEU A 104 11.76 21.45 -26.60
C LEU A 104 10.82 21.31 -25.39
N ASP A 105 10.56 22.41 -24.69
CA ASP A 105 9.59 22.45 -23.60
C ASP A 105 8.16 22.27 -24.12
N VAL A 106 7.78 22.92 -25.22
CA VAL A 106 6.46 22.73 -25.84
C VAL A 106 6.30 21.27 -26.27
N TRP A 107 7.30 20.66 -26.91
CA TRP A 107 7.28 19.22 -27.20
C TRP A 107 7.03 18.41 -25.94
N TRP A 108 7.82 18.66 -24.89
CA TRP A 108 7.75 17.87 -23.67
C TRP A 108 6.39 18.00 -22.96
N GLU A 109 5.85 19.21 -22.92
CA GLU A 109 4.53 19.49 -22.35
C GLU A 109 3.40 18.83 -23.15
N VAL A 110 3.51 18.76 -24.48
CA VAL A 110 2.55 17.99 -25.32
C VAL A 110 2.56 16.50 -24.93
N MET A 111 3.74 15.91 -24.69
CA MET A 111 3.85 14.50 -24.30
C MET A 111 3.34 14.22 -22.87
N LYS A 112 3.45 15.17 -21.95
CA LYS A 112 3.00 15.04 -20.55
C LYS A 112 1.51 15.36 -20.33
N HIS A 113 0.82 15.93 -21.33
CA HIS A 113 -0.55 16.39 -21.17
C HIS A 113 -1.52 15.24 -20.89
N LYS A 114 -2.50 15.48 -19.99
CA LYS A 114 -3.58 14.54 -19.68
C LYS A 114 -4.91 15.23 -19.95
N GLU A 115 -5.71 14.67 -20.87
CA GLU A 115 -7.06 15.17 -21.18
C GLU A 115 -7.92 15.22 -19.90
N GLY A 116 -8.65 16.32 -19.71
CA GLY A 116 -9.54 16.53 -18.55
C GLY A 116 -8.93 17.28 -17.35
N GLN A 117 -7.68 17.75 -17.43
CA GLN A 117 -7.09 18.72 -16.49
C GLN A 117 -7.15 20.16 -17.01
N GLU A 118 -8.30 20.59 -17.53
CA GLU A 118 -8.47 21.95 -18.03
C GLU A 118 -8.69 22.93 -16.88
N ASP A 119 -7.89 24.00 -16.86
CA ASP A 119 -8.09 25.13 -15.97
C ASP A 119 -9.29 25.98 -16.43
N GLU A 120 -9.89 26.75 -15.50
CA GLU A 120 -11.03 27.65 -15.78
C GLU A 120 -10.70 28.63 -16.91
N THR A 121 -9.46 29.12 -16.98
CA THR A 121 -8.95 30.01 -18.04
C THR A 121 -8.90 29.31 -19.40
N VAL A 122 -8.43 28.05 -19.44
CA VAL A 122 -8.34 27.25 -20.66
C VAL A 122 -9.74 26.89 -21.18
N SER A 123 -10.66 26.57 -20.27
CA SER A 123 -12.08 26.33 -20.59
C SER A 123 -12.74 27.59 -21.17
N ALA A 124 -12.53 28.75 -20.55
CA ALA A 124 -13.05 30.03 -21.03
C ALA A 124 -12.50 30.39 -22.41
N PHE A 125 -11.20 30.15 -22.63
CA PHE A 125 -10.55 30.34 -23.93
C PHE A 125 -11.10 29.40 -25.01
N SER A 126 -11.26 28.10 -24.70
CA SER A 126 -11.83 27.12 -25.63
C SER A 126 -13.25 27.49 -26.04
N ALA A 127 -14.08 27.91 -25.08
CA ALA A 127 -15.46 28.34 -25.32
C ALA A 127 -15.50 29.57 -26.24
N LEU A 128 -14.64 30.56 -25.99
CA LEU A 128 -14.53 31.77 -26.80
C LEU A 128 -14.11 31.47 -28.25
N VAL A 129 -13.07 30.65 -28.44
CA VAL A 129 -12.58 30.29 -29.77
C VAL A 129 -13.61 29.42 -30.51
N SER A 130 -14.32 28.54 -29.81
CA SER A 130 -15.38 27.73 -30.41
C SER A 130 -16.58 28.58 -30.84
N GLN A 131 -16.95 29.59 -30.04
CA GLN A 131 -18.08 30.49 -30.32
C GLN A 131 -17.81 31.44 -31.49
N HIS A 132 -16.58 31.89 -31.67
CA HIS A 132 -16.21 32.92 -32.66
C HIS A 132 -15.39 32.37 -33.85
N GLY A 133 -14.80 31.17 -33.71
CA GLY A 133 -13.95 30.52 -34.71
C GLY A 133 -14.64 29.44 -35.54
N CYS A 134 -15.88 29.06 -35.23
CA CYS A 134 -16.71 28.23 -36.12
C CYS A 134 -17.30 29.08 -37.26
N GLU A 135 -16.58 29.08 -38.38
CA GLU A 135 -17.04 29.33 -39.76
C GLU A 135 -17.89 30.59 -40.03
N SER A 136 -17.20 31.66 -40.42
CA SER A 136 -17.70 32.54 -41.49
C SER A 136 -17.56 31.83 -42.85
N SER A 137 -18.37 30.80 -43.12
CA SER A 137 -18.62 30.30 -44.47
C SER A 137 -19.82 29.35 -44.51
N LEU A 138 -21.01 29.89 -44.75
CA LEU A 138 -22.10 29.31 -45.56
C LEU A 138 -23.31 30.25 -45.49
N ASP A 139 -23.16 31.44 -46.06
CA ASP A 139 -24.30 32.14 -46.67
C ASP A 139 -24.30 31.76 -48.16
N ASP A 140 -24.73 30.53 -48.44
CA ASP A 140 -25.42 30.26 -49.69
C ASP A 140 -26.60 29.35 -49.36
N GLY A 141 -27.78 29.94 -49.37
CA GLY A 141 -28.99 29.33 -48.83
C GLY A 141 -29.42 28.11 -49.63
N LEU A 142 -29.24 26.90 -49.08
CA LEU A 142 -29.98 25.71 -49.50
C LEU A 142 -30.33 24.81 -48.30
N GLN A 143 -31.56 24.34 -48.33
CA GLN A 143 -32.34 23.57 -47.35
C GLN A 143 -31.62 22.46 -46.55
N PRO A 144 -32.15 22.05 -45.37
CA PRO A 144 -31.55 21.00 -44.56
C PRO A 144 -31.69 19.64 -45.27
N PRO A 145 -30.61 18.84 -45.45
CA PRO A 145 -30.76 17.53 -46.03
C PRO A 145 -31.36 16.58 -44.98
N LYS A 146 -32.40 15.89 -45.42
CA LYS A 146 -33.11 14.85 -44.68
C LYS A 146 -32.14 13.75 -44.21
N ARG A 147 -32.22 13.43 -42.92
CA ARG A 147 -31.83 12.17 -42.25
C ARG A 147 -31.16 11.13 -43.16
N PHE A 148 -29.84 11.16 -43.22
CA PHE A 148 -29.05 9.95 -43.38
C PHE A 148 -28.56 9.55 -41.99
N LYS A 149 -29.00 8.36 -41.53
CA LYS A 149 -28.39 7.65 -40.42
C LYS A 149 -27.01 7.20 -40.91
N GLY A 150 -25.97 7.96 -40.57
CA GLY A 150 -24.60 7.48 -40.62
C GLY A 150 -24.35 6.58 -39.41
N ASP A 151 -23.81 5.39 -39.65
CA ASP A 151 -23.36 4.47 -38.61
C ASP A 151 -22.34 5.16 -37.68
N PRO A 152 -22.36 4.89 -36.36
CA PRO A 152 -21.33 5.34 -35.44
C PRO A 152 -20.12 4.41 -35.56
N CYS A 153 -19.38 4.51 -36.66
CA CYS A 153 -18.05 3.92 -36.78
C CYS A 153 -17.03 5.02 -37.12
N SER A 154 -15.96 5.06 -36.31
CA SER A 154 -14.79 5.95 -36.34
C SER A 154 -14.99 7.42 -35.90
N LEU A 155 -15.29 7.61 -34.62
CA LEU A 155 -14.78 8.77 -33.89
C LEU A 155 -13.26 8.60 -33.75
N ASN A 156 -12.51 9.03 -34.77
CA ASN A 156 -11.05 9.06 -34.76
C ASN A 156 -10.56 10.20 -33.85
N HIS A 157 -10.65 10.01 -32.54
CA HIS A 157 -9.99 10.88 -31.56
C HIS A 157 -8.47 10.70 -31.54
N SER A 158 -7.95 9.61 -32.15
CA SER A 158 -6.53 9.27 -32.16
C SER A 158 -5.67 10.10 -33.13
N THR A 159 -6.23 10.75 -34.16
CA THR A 159 -5.44 11.41 -35.22
C THR A 159 -4.86 12.76 -34.79
N ALA A 160 -5.56 13.49 -33.91
CA ALA A 160 -5.24 14.88 -33.61
C ALA A 160 -3.95 15.08 -32.79
N ALA A 161 -3.63 14.14 -31.88
CA ALA A 161 -2.38 14.19 -31.11
C ALA A 161 -1.18 13.72 -31.95
N THR A 162 -1.40 12.77 -32.87
CA THR A 162 -0.43 12.32 -33.87
C THR A 162 0.05 13.48 -34.73
N ASP A 163 -0.89 14.31 -35.21
CA ASP A 163 -0.60 15.43 -36.10
C ASP A 163 0.36 16.46 -35.47
N LEU A 164 0.23 16.72 -34.16
CA LEU A 164 1.10 17.66 -33.44
C LEU A 164 2.51 17.11 -33.23
N LEU A 165 2.62 15.83 -32.87
CA LEU A 165 3.91 15.18 -32.65
C LEU A 165 4.71 15.07 -33.97
N MET A 166 4.03 14.85 -35.09
CA MET A 166 4.68 14.87 -36.41
C MET A 166 5.15 16.29 -36.81
N ALA A 167 4.37 17.33 -36.51
CA ALA A 167 4.80 18.71 -36.72
C ALA A 167 6.05 19.06 -35.89
N LEU A 168 6.16 18.53 -34.66
CA LEU A 168 7.36 18.66 -33.83
C LEU A 168 8.56 17.90 -34.40
N ILE A 169 8.40 16.67 -34.89
CA ILE A 169 9.50 15.94 -35.57
C ILE A 169 10.01 16.74 -36.77
N GLU A 170 9.12 17.27 -37.60
CA GLU A 170 9.49 18.05 -38.77
C GLU A 170 10.15 19.37 -38.38
N GLY A 171 9.66 20.04 -37.33
CA GLY A 171 10.31 21.21 -36.77
C GLY A 171 11.73 20.93 -36.28
N LEU A 172 11.95 19.79 -35.60
CA LEU A 172 13.29 19.39 -35.18
C LEU A 172 14.23 19.19 -36.38
N LYS A 173 13.76 18.60 -37.48
CA LYS A 173 14.55 18.48 -38.73
C LYS A 173 14.95 19.83 -39.32
N GLN A 174 14.14 20.87 -39.13
CA GLN A 174 14.48 22.22 -39.60
C GLN A 174 15.56 22.86 -38.73
N ILE A 175 15.51 22.65 -37.40
CA ILE A 175 16.35 23.37 -36.45
C ILE A 175 17.57 22.59 -35.93
N TYR A 176 17.69 21.28 -36.20
CA TYR A 176 18.70 20.42 -35.54
C TYR A 176 20.15 20.92 -35.69
N ARG A 177 20.49 21.55 -36.82
CA ARG A 177 21.84 22.11 -37.05
C ARG A 177 22.14 23.33 -36.19
N SER A 178 21.10 24.02 -35.72
CA SER A 178 21.21 25.20 -34.88
C SER A 178 21.30 24.86 -33.38
N ILE A 179 21.10 23.60 -33.00
CA ILE A 179 21.22 23.15 -31.61
C ILE A 179 22.70 22.94 -31.27
N ILE A 180 23.31 23.95 -30.66
CA ILE A 180 24.74 23.96 -30.32
C ILE A 180 24.99 23.38 -28.92
N LEU A 181 24.11 23.68 -27.95
CA LEU A 181 24.33 23.32 -26.55
C LEU A 181 24.12 21.81 -26.30
N PRO A 182 25.09 21.11 -25.68
CA PRO A 182 25.00 19.67 -25.45
C PRO A 182 23.75 19.23 -24.67
N HIS A 183 23.36 19.94 -23.61
CA HIS A 183 22.17 19.59 -22.83
C HIS A 183 20.87 19.69 -23.64
N MET A 184 20.76 20.66 -24.57
CA MET A 184 19.61 20.78 -25.46
C MET A 184 19.55 19.65 -26.48
N ARG A 185 20.70 19.15 -26.94
CA ARG A 185 20.75 17.94 -27.77
C ARG A 185 20.33 16.70 -26.98
N CYS A 186 20.74 16.58 -25.72
CA CYS A 186 20.24 15.54 -24.83
C CYS A 186 18.71 15.60 -24.69
N TYR A 187 18.17 16.79 -24.47
CA TYR A 187 16.73 17.01 -24.34
C TYR A 187 15.98 16.67 -25.63
N ALA A 188 16.48 17.12 -26.80
CA ALA A 188 15.90 16.80 -28.10
C ALA A 188 15.90 15.30 -28.39
N LEU A 189 17.02 14.61 -28.13
CA LEU A 189 17.12 13.17 -28.30
C LEU A 189 16.18 12.42 -27.34
N ALA A 190 16.13 12.82 -26.06
CA ALA A 190 15.22 12.21 -25.08
C ALA A 190 13.75 12.36 -25.51
N ASN A 191 13.36 13.56 -25.97
CA ASN A 191 12.01 13.82 -26.48
C ASN A 191 11.66 12.90 -27.68
N LEU A 192 12.59 12.76 -28.63
CA LEU A 192 12.40 11.90 -29.80
C LEU A 192 12.34 10.41 -29.42
N ILE A 193 13.24 9.93 -28.56
CA ILE A 193 13.30 8.53 -28.13
C ILE A 193 12.03 8.16 -27.34
N GLU A 194 11.59 8.99 -26.40
CA GLU A 194 10.37 8.72 -25.65
C GLU A 194 9.14 8.73 -26.53
N LEU A 195 9.06 9.66 -27.49
CA LEU A 195 8.02 9.65 -28.50
C LEU A 195 8.00 8.31 -29.25
N LEU A 196 9.16 7.88 -29.77
CA LEU A 196 9.32 6.60 -30.48
C LEU A 196 9.00 5.38 -29.59
N THR A 197 9.28 5.47 -28.30
CA THR A 197 9.04 4.40 -27.32
C THR A 197 7.58 4.33 -26.86
N MET A 198 6.83 5.43 -26.96
CA MET A 198 5.40 5.45 -26.64
C MET A 198 4.53 4.74 -27.67
N PHE A 199 5.11 4.27 -28.79
CA PHE A 199 4.38 3.51 -29.80
C PHE A 199 4.17 2.06 -29.40
N SER A 200 2.94 1.57 -29.59
CA SER A 200 2.47 0.27 -29.09
C SER A 200 3.22 -0.94 -29.62
N GLU A 201 3.95 -0.80 -30.73
CA GLU A 201 4.75 -1.89 -31.31
C GLU A 201 6.10 -2.07 -30.61
N LEU A 202 6.66 -1.01 -30.02
CA LEU A 202 7.94 -1.02 -29.31
C LEU A 202 7.78 -1.21 -27.79
N GLN A 203 6.57 -1.11 -27.24
CA GLN A 203 6.35 -1.33 -25.81
C GLN A 203 6.20 -2.82 -25.47
N PRO A 204 7.07 -3.40 -24.63
CA PRO A 204 6.74 -4.64 -23.96
C PRO A 204 5.52 -4.42 -23.04
N LYS A 205 4.67 -5.44 -22.88
CA LYS A 205 3.61 -5.46 -21.85
C LYS A 205 4.26 -5.48 -20.46
N GLY A 206 4.72 -4.33 -19.99
CA GLY A 206 5.37 -4.18 -18.69
C GLY A 206 4.34 -4.01 -17.57
N SER A 207 4.54 -4.71 -16.46
CA SER A 207 3.96 -4.35 -15.18
C SER A 207 4.53 -3.00 -14.71
N PRO A 208 3.80 -2.20 -13.92
CA PRO A 208 4.35 -0.97 -13.34
C PRO A 208 5.65 -1.26 -12.56
N LEU A 209 6.58 -0.31 -12.57
CA LEU A 209 7.85 -0.41 -11.85
C LEU A 209 7.63 -0.71 -10.37
N PRO A 210 8.49 -1.52 -9.71
CA PRO A 210 8.46 -1.67 -8.25
C PRO A 210 8.51 -0.31 -7.54
N ILE A 211 7.75 -0.15 -6.46
CA ILE A 211 7.59 1.15 -5.78
C ILE A 211 8.91 1.71 -5.24
N ALA A 212 9.85 0.86 -4.82
CA ALA A 212 11.18 1.29 -4.39
C ALA A 212 12.01 1.86 -5.55
N GLU A 213 11.95 1.24 -6.74
CA GLU A 213 12.60 1.77 -7.94
C GLU A 213 11.93 3.07 -8.42
N TYR A 214 10.62 3.19 -8.25
CA TYR A 214 9.90 4.43 -8.52
C TYR A 214 10.39 5.56 -7.62
N LEU A 215 10.48 5.33 -6.31
CA LEU A 215 10.99 6.32 -5.35
C LEU A 215 12.44 6.72 -5.67
N ASP A 216 13.30 5.76 -6.00
CA ASP A 216 14.70 6.01 -6.39
C ASP A 216 14.79 6.92 -7.63
N LYS A 217 13.94 6.69 -8.63
CA LYS A 217 13.86 7.51 -9.85
C LYS A 217 13.38 8.92 -9.57
N VAL A 218 12.27 9.07 -8.85
CA VAL A 218 11.74 10.39 -8.46
C VAL A 218 12.81 11.15 -7.65
N SER A 219 13.45 10.48 -6.70
CA SER A 219 14.50 11.09 -5.86
C SER A 219 15.73 11.50 -6.68
N SER A 220 16.13 10.69 -7.67
CA SER A 220 17.23 11.02 -8.59
C SER A 220 16.94 12.31 -9.37
N VAL A 221 15.72 12.44 -9.90
CA VAL A 221 15.30 13.64 -10.66
C VAL A 221 15.29 14.87 -9.76
N VAL A 222 14.69 14.77 -8.57
CA VAL A 222 14.66 15.87 -7.60
C VAL A 222 16.07 16.27 -7.15
N SER A 223 16.97 15.30 -6.97
CA SER A 223 18.37 15.55 -6.64
C SER A 223 19.06 16.35 -7.73
N LEU A 224 18.93 15.94 -8.99
CA LEU A 224 19.53 16.63 -10.15
C LEU A 224 19.02 18.06 -10.28
N TRP A 225 17.71 18.29 -10.15
CA TRP A 225 17.14 19.64 -10.15
C TRP A 225 17.58 20.49 -8.96
N THR A 226 17.98 19.87 -7.86
CA THR A 226 18.46 20.59 -6.67
C THR A 226 19.94 20.92 -6.77
N SER A 227 20.75 20.08 -7.42
CA SER A 227 22.17 20.34 -7.64
C SER A 227 22.44 21.28 -8.81
N ASP A 228 21.59 21.28 -9.84
CA ASP A 228 21.76 22.09 -11.03
C ASP A 228 21.24 23.52 -10.81
N THR A 229 22.15 24.50 -10.76
CA THR A 229 21.80 25.92 -10.57
C THR A 229 21.19 26.58 -11.80
N GLU A 230 21.40 26.01 -12.99
CA GLU A 230 20.81 26.49 -14.25
C GLU A 230 19.39 25.96 -14.45
N SER A 231 19.01 24.92 -13.70
CA SER A 231 17.66 24.36 -13.75
C SER A 231 16.60 25.37 -13.29
N GLN A 232 15.54 25.50 -14.10
CA GLN A 232 14.33 26.25 -13.74
C GLN A 232 13.64 25.74 -12.46
N PHE A 233 13.96 24.52 -12.03
CA PHE A 233 13.42 23.91 -10.84
C PHE A 233 14.28 24.15 -9.60
N HIS A 234 15.52 24.66 -9.72
CA HIS A 234 16.46 24.80 -8.61
C HIS A 234 15.85 25.47 -7.38
N ASN A 235 15.24 26.64 -7.60
CA ASN A 235 14.64 27.48 -6.56
C ASN A 235 13.19 27.11 -6.20
N ARG A 236 12.62 26.07 -6.83
CA ARG A 236 11.25 25.62 -6.52
C ARG A 236 11.20 24.79 -5.25
N GLN A 237 10.03 24.78 -4.63
CA GLN A 237 9.78 23.99 -3.43
C GLN A 237 9.82 22.49 -3.74
N LEU A 238 10.10 21.68 -2.71
CA LEU A 238 10.21 20.23 -2.86
C LEU A 238 8.92 19.60 -3.39
N ASP A 239 7.76 20.06 -2.93
CA ASP A 239 6.47 19.53 -3.37
C ASP A 239 6.20 19.77 -4.86
N GLU A 240 6.56 20.95 -5.38
CA GLU A 240 6.49 21.26 -6.81
C GLU A 240 7.46 20.39 -7.62
N LYS A 241 8.71 20.21 -7.12
CA LYS A 241 9.69 19.32 -7.76
C LYS A 241 9.18 17.88 -7.80
N VAL A 242 8.65 17.35 -6.71
CA VAL A 242 8.15 15.97 -6.67
C VAL A 242 6.96 15.80 -7.62
N LYS A 243 5.98 16.71 -7.59
CA LYS A 243 4.83 16.68 -8.51
C LYS A 243 5.27 16.67 -9.97
N GLU A 244 6.24 17.51 -10.33
CA GLU A 244 6.72 17.59 -11.71
C GLU A 244 7.58 16.38 -12.11
N ALA A 245 8.37 15.84 -11.18
CA ALA A 245 9.15 14.62 -11.40
C ALA A 245 8.23 13.41 -11.68
N GLU A 246 7.15 13.25 -10.89
CA GLU A 246 6.17 12.20 -11.15
C GLU A 246 5.45 12.38 -12.49
N ARG A 247 5.06 13.61 -12.82
CA ARG A 247 4.42 13.91 -14.12
C ARG A 247 5.34 13.56 -15.29
N SER A 248 6.63 13.82 -15.14
CA SER A 248 7.66 13.50 -16.12
C SER A 248 7.91 12.00 -16.28
N LEU A 249 7.75 11.20 -15.21
CA LEU A 249 7.93 9.75 -15.26
C LEU A 249 6.67 9.01 -15.74
N ASN A 250 5.49 9.60 -15.56
CA ASN A 250 4.20 8.99 -15.85
C ASN A 250 3.63 9.40 -17.22
N LEU A 251 4.43 9.20 -18.27
CA LEU A 251 3.96 9.32 -19.65
C LEU A 251 3.06 8.14 -19.99
N LYS A 252 1.86 8.42 -20.50
CA LYS A 252 0.97 7.39 -21.04
C LYS A 252 1.11 7.37 -22.56
N PRO A 253 1.03 6.21 -23.22
CA PRO A 253 1.03 6.17 -24.68
C PRO A 253 -0.17 6.95 -25.20
N VAL A 254 0.10 8.13 -25.77
CA VAL A 254 -0.94 9.07 -26.23
C VAL A 254 -1.42 8.71 -27.64
N VAL A 255 -0.60 8.03 -28.44
CA VAL A 255 -0.78 7.95 -29.89
C VAL A 255 -0.35 6.60 -30.48
N ARG A 256 -1.07 6.14 -31.51
CA ARG A 256 -0.61 5.12 -32.46
C ARG A 256 -0.13 5.81 -33.74
N LEU A 257 1.19 5.85 -33.98
CA LEU A 257 1.72 6.20 -35.31
C LEU A 257 1.45 5.06 -36.29
N SER A 258 1.41 5.41 -37.57
CA SER A 258 1.57 4.43 -38.63
C SER A 258 3.00 3.87 -38.63
N ARG A 259 3.16 2.64 -39.14
CA ARG A 259 4.45 1.97 -39.27
C ARG A 259 5.45 2.80 -40.10
N GLU A 260 4.97 3.48 -41.14
CA GLU A 260 5.81 4.35 -41.98
C GLU A 260 6.37 5.54 -41.19
N GLU A 261 5.53 6.23 -40.40
CA GLU A 261 5.97 7.36 -39.56
C GLU A 261 6.96 6.92 -38.47
N LEU A 262 6.76 5.73 -37.90
CA LEU A 262 7.69 5.14 -36.94
C LEU A 262 9.08 4.97 -37.57
N PHE A 263 9.19 4.33 -38.74
CA PHE A 263 10.47 4.09 -39.39
C PHE A 263 11.15 5.38 -39.87
N VAL A 264 10.39 6.38 -40.32
CA VAL A 264 10.93 7.72 -40.62
C VAL A 264 11.52 8.36 -39.35
N GLY A 265 10.87 8.20 -38.20
CA GLY A 265 11.38 8.68 -36.93
C GLY A 265 12.63 7.93 -36.46
N LEU A 266 12.68 6.61 -36.62
CA LEU A 266 13.85 5.77 -36.29
C LEU A 266 15.07 6.12 -37.15
N ASP A 267 14.88 6.30 -38.46
CA ASP A 267 15.93 6.71 -39.39
C ASP A 267 16.47 8.11 -39.06
N PHE A 268 15.58 9.04 -38.70
CA PHE A 268 16.00 10.37 -38.26
C PHE A 268 16.77 10.32 -36.93
N LEU A 269 16.34 9.50 -35.96
CA LEU A 269 17.08 9.29 -34.72
C LEU A 269 18.48 8.73 -35.00
N CYS A 270 18.61 7.77 -35.92
CA CYS A 270 19.89 7.22 -36.36
C CYS A 270 20.81 8.33 -36.91
N SER A 271 20.26 9.22 -37.75
CA SER A 271 20.99 10.37 -38.29
C SER A 271 21.44 11.35 -37.21
N LEU A 272 20.60 11.63 -36.21
CA LEU A 272 20.94 12.53 -35.10
C LEU A 272 22.01 11.94 -34.17
N LEU A 273 21.94 10.64 -33.87
CA LEU A 273 22.96 9.97 -33.04
C LEU A 273 24.33 9.99 -33.73
N HIS A 274 24.39 9.82 -35.06
CA HIS A 274 25.64 10.00 -35.80
C HIS A 274 26.13 11.46 -35.79
N ALA A 275 25.21 12.42 -35.96
CA ALA A 275 25.57 13.84 -36.04
C ALA A 275 26.04 14.42 -34.70
N TRP A 276 25.47 13.95 -33.59
CA TRP A 276 25.73 14.52 -32.26
C TRP A 276 26.51 13.60 -31.32
N GLY A 277 26.63 12.30 -31.63
CA GLY A 277 27.13 11.28 -30.73
C GLY A 277 28.52 11.58 -30.16
N GLU A 278 29.51 11.84 -31.04
CA GLU A 278 30.90 12.14 -30.64
C GLU A 278 31.00 13.33 -29.68
N GLU A 279 30.26 14.41 -29.94
CA GLU A 279 30.25 15.62 -29.10
C GLU A 279 29.54 15.39 -27.76
N LEU A 280 28.50 14.54 -27.75
CA LEU A 280 27.76 14.19 -26.55
C LEU A 280 28.55 13.25 -25.64
N LEU A 281 29.33 12.32 -26.19
CA LEU A 281 30.16 11.39 -25.42
C LEU A 281 31.13 12.12 -24.48
N GLY A 282 31.75 13.21 -24.95
CA GLY A 282 32.63 14.03 -24.12
C GLY A 282 31.90 14.71 -22.96
N THR A 283 30.68 15.18 -23.20
CA THR A 283 29.86 15.87 -22.19
C THR A 283 29.31 14.89 -21.15
N LEU A 284 28.75 13.76 -21.60
CA LEU A 284 28.11 12.74 -20.76
C LEU A 284 29.11 11.99 -19.86
N ASN A 285 30.39 11.94 -20.25
CA ASN A 285 31.45 11.36 -19.43
C ASN A 285 32.07 12.33 -18.41
N SER A 286 31.75 13.63 -18.50
CA SER A 286 32.24 14.64 -17.54
C SER A 286 31.35 14.70 -16.30
N SER A 287 31.95 14.92 -15.12
CA SER A 287 31.18 15.11 -13.86
C SER A 287 30.49 16.47 -13.79
N GLU A 288 31.00 17.48 -14.51
CA GLU A 288 30.45 18.84 -14.56
C GLU A 288 29.23 18.97 -15.50
N GLY A 289 28.99 17.97 -16.37
CA GLY A 289 27.89 17.98 -17.36
C GLY A 289 26.61 17.22 -16.94
N ARG A 290 26.50 16.78 -15.69
CA ARG A 290 25.34 15.99 -15.21
C ARG A 290 24.14 16.86 -14.89
N CYS A 291 23.27 17.03 -15.88
CA CYS A 291 21.97 17.68 -15.78
C CYS A 291 20.83 16.66 -15.91
N TYR A 292 19.59 17.07 -15.63
CA TYR A 292 18.42 16.21 -15.77
C TYR A 292 18.24 15.67 -17.20
N GLU A 293 18.52 16.48 -18.21
CA GLU A 293 18.39 16.14 -19.63
C GLU A 293 19.35 15.02 -20.02
N SER A 294 20.58 15.07 -19.50
CA SER A 294 21.58 14.02 -19.70
C SER A 294 21.17 12.69 -19.05
N TYR A 295 20.66 12.74 -17.82
CA TYR A 295 20.14 11.58 -17.10
C TYR A 295 18.94 10.97 -17.83
N ARG A 296 18.00 11.81 -18.27
CA ARG A 296 16.79 11.39 -18.99
C ARG A 296 17.15 10.74 -20.32
N LEU A 297 18.08 11.31 -21.10
CA LEU A 297 18.56 10.68 -22.33
C LEU A 297 19.12 9.28 -22.05
N LEU A 298 20.04 9.14 -21.09
CA LEU A 298 20.68 7.85 -20.82
C LEU A 298 19.66 6.79 -20.37
N TYR A 299 18.73 7.20 -19.50
CA TYR A 299 17.67 6.33 -19.02
C TYR A 299 16.74 5.87 -20.14
N THR A 300 16.25 6.81 -20.96
CA THR A 300 15.33 6.52 -22.06
C THR A 300 15.99 5.72 -23.17
N LEU A 301 17.24 6.03 -23.50
CA LEU A 301 18.03 5.31 -24.48
C LEU A 301 18.33 3.86 -24.04
N THR A 302 18.59 3.64 -22.75
CA THR A 302 18.78 2.27 -22.20
C THR A 302 17.49 1.45 -22.27
N ALA A 303 16.33 2.06 -21.98
CA ALA A 303 15.05 1.39 -22.12
C ALA A 303 14.71 1.10 -23.59
N PHE A 304 15.01 2.06 -24.47
CA PHE A 304 14.79 1.98 -25.89
C PHE A 304 15.65 0.89 -26.57
N GLU A 305 16.91 0.72 -26.18
CA GLU A 305 17.78 -0.37 -26.66
C GLU A 305 17.14 -1.75 -26.43
N LYS A 306 16.64 -2.01 -25.22
CA LYS A 306 15.95 -3.26 -24.89
C LYS A 306 14.68 -3.45 -25.70
N ASN A 307 13.93 -2.37 -25.91
CA ASN A 307 12.70 -2.39 -26.69
C ASN A 307 12.96 -2.65 -28.17
N LEU A 308 14.00 -2.04 -28.75
CA LEU A 308 14.43 -2.28 -30.12
C LEU A 308 14.88 -3.72 -30.35
N VAL A 309 15.66 -4.29 -29.42
CA VAL A 309 16.07 -5.71 -29.48
C VAL A 309 14.83 -6.60 -29.50
N CYS A 310 13.91 -6.42 -28.55
CA CYS A 310 12.68 -7.20 -28.49
C CYS A 310 11.81 -7.03 -29.75
N PHE A 311 11.68 -5.80 -30.26
CA PHE A 311 10.92 -5.50 -31.46
C PHE A 311 11.52 -6.19 -32.70
N SER A 312 12.84 -6.16 -32.85
CA SER A 312 13.55 -6.82 -33.95
C SER A 312 13.44 -8.35 -33.94
N GLU A 313 13.31 -8.95 -32.75
CA GLU A 313 13.17 -10.41 -32.59
C GLU A 313 11.73 -10.91 -32.79
N THR A 314 10.74 -10.05 -32.54
CA THR A 314 9.32 -10.46 -32.47
C THR A 314 8.46 -9.98 -33.64
N SER A 315 8.92 -8.96 -34.38
CA SER A 315 8.13 -8.32 -35.43
C SER A 315 8.50 -8.83 -36.82
N ASP A 316 7.50 -8.94 -37.70
CA ASP A 316 7.69 -9.31 -39.11
C ASP A 316 8.10 -8.06 -39.92
N LEU A 317 9.42 -7.84 -40.04
CA LEU A 317 10.03 -6.66 -40.65
C LEU A 317 10.47 -6.90 -42.11
N GLY A 318 10.30 -5.91 -42.97
CA GLY A 318 10.89 -5.91 -44.32
C GLY A 318 12.42 -5.74 -44.28
N GLU A 319 13.10 -5.91 -45.42
CA GLU A 319 14.58 -5.82 -45.49
C GLU A 319 15.12 -4.45 -45.08
N ASP A 320 14.52 -3.35 -45.57
CA ASP A 320 14.93 -1.99 -45.24
C ASP A 320 14.64 -1.62 -43.77
N GLU A 321 13.50 -2.06 -43.25
CA GLU A 321 13.10 -1.86 -41.85
C GLU A 321 14.01 -2.60 -40.88
N THR A 322 14.37 -3.85 -41.23
CA THR A 322 15.32 -4.67 -40.47
C THR A 322 16.69 -4.01 -40.44
N ARG A 323 17.14 -3.42 -41.57
CA ARG A 323 18.40 -2.67 -41.62
C ARG A 323 18.40 -1.49 -40.65
N ILE A 324 17.35 -0.65 -40.69
CA ILE A 324 17.23 0.53 -39.82
C ILE A 324 17.21 0.11 -38.34
N ALA A 325 16.42 -0.91 -37.99
CA ALA A 325 16.32 -1.39 -36.61
C ALA A 325 17.65 -1.96 -36.08
N LEU A 326 18.36 -2.76 -36.88
CA LEU A 326 19.66 -3.33 -36.50
C LEU A 326 20.75 -2.27 -36.38
N GLU A 327 20.82 -1.34 -37.34
CA GLU A 327 21.79 -0.24 -37.32
C GLU A 327 21.60 0.63 -36.08
N LEU A 328 20.35 1.05 -35.80
CA LEU A 328 20.02 1.86 -34.64
C LEU A 328 20.29 1.11 -33.32
N THR A 329 20.01 -0.19 -33.26
CA THR A 329 20.34 -1.03 -32.10
C THR A 329 21.84 -1.05 -31.84
N GLN A 330 22.65 -1.24 -32.90
CA GLN A 330 24.10 -1.29 -32.78
C GLN A 330 24.69 0.07 -32.36
N ILE A 331 24.26 1.17 -32.98
CA ILE A 331 24.70 2.53 -32.63
C ILE A 331 24.36 2.86 -31.18
N THR A 332 23.13 2.55 -30.76
CA THR A 332 22.69 2.79 -29.38
C THR A 332 23.53 2.00 -28.39
N LYS A 333 23.80 0.73 -28.70
CA LYS A 333 24.62 -0.14 -27.85
C LYS A 333 26.06 0.33 -27.74
N ASP A 334 26.66 0.77 -28.84
CA ASP A 334 28.02 1.29 -28.86
C ASP A 334 28.11 2.61 -28.08
N PHE A 335 27.15 3.52 -28.30
CA PHE A 335 27.04 4.79 -27.56
C PHE A 335 26.92 4.57 -26.05
N LEU A 336 26.02 3.66 -25.60
CA LEU A 336 25.87 3.33 -24.19
C LEU A 336 27.13 2.68 -23.60
N LYS A 337 27.80 1.80 -24.35
CA LYS A 337 29.03 1.12 -23.92
C LYS A 337 30.17 2.10 -23.66
N GLU A 338 30.30 3.15 -24.47
CA GLU A 338 31.34 4.16 -24.32
C GLU A 338 31.13 5.11 -23.13
N ILE A 339 29.89 5.22 -22.64
CA ILE A 339 29.52 6.02 -21.46
C ILE A 339 29.67 5.21 -20.15
N SER A 340 29.79 3.87 -20.26
CA SER A 340 29.63 2.88 -19.16
C SER A 340 30.80 2.79 -18.15
N ILE A 341 31.45 3.88 -17.78
CA ILE A 341 32.42 3.90 -16.66
C ILE A 341 31.96 4.82 -15.50
N SER A 342 31.09 5.80 -15.73
CA SER A 342 30.83 6.86 -14.74
C SER A 342 29.46 6.86 -14.06
N LEU A 343 28.43 6.16 -14.57
CA LEU A 343 27.09 6.07 -13.94
C LEU A 343 27.09 5.22 -12.65
N LYS A 344 28.12 5.35 -11.81
CA LYS A 344 28.00 5.06 -10.39
C LYS A 344 26.87 5.94 -9.87
N ARG A 345 25.78 5.26 -9.49
CA ARG A 345 24.71 5.78 -8.62
C ARG A 345 25.42 6.60 -7.54
N GLU A 346 25.35 7.93 -7.62
CA GLU A 346 25.72 8.73 -6.47
C GLU A 346 24.81 8.25 -5.35
N ASP A 347 25.39 7.90 -4.20
CA ASP A 347 24.63 7.48 -3.04
C ASP A 347 23.68 8.63 -2.71
N LEU A 348 22.42 8.49 -3.14
CA LEU A 348 21.40 9.50 -2.91
C LEU A 348 21.32 9.73 -1.41
N ASN A 349 21.37 11.00 -1.02
CA ASN A 349 21.27 11.36 0.38
C ASN A 349 19.96 10.80 0.94
N THR A 350 20.05 9.91 1.91
CA THR A 350 18.89 9.23 2.51
C THR A 350 17.85 10.21 3.08
N SER A 351 18.29 11.40 3.50
CA SER A 351 17.38 12.47 3.94
C SER A 351 16.51 13.03 2.80
N LEU A 352 17.05 13.13 1.58
CA LEU A 352 16.29 13.58 0.41
C LEU A 352 15.25 12.54 0.01
N VAL A 353 15.65 11.26 -0.03
CA VAL A 353 14.74 10.16 -0.38
C VAL A 353 13.57 10.07 0.61
N SER A 354 13.84 10.22 1.91
CA SER A 354 12.81 10.31 2.95
C SER A 354 11.85 11.49 2.74
N SER A 355 12.40 12.67 2.43
CA SER A 355 11.62 13.88 2.19
C SER A 355 10.72 13.75 0.96
N VAL A 356 11.22 13.12 -0.11
CA VAL A 356 10.45 12.81 -1.33
C VAL A 356 9.31 11.83 -1.02
N ALA A 357 9.58 10.73 -0.31
CA ALA A 357 8.55 9.76 0.09
C ALA A 357 7.46 10.40 0.95
N THR A 358 7.84 11.24 1.91
CA THR A 358 6.93 12.01 2.77
C THR A 358 6.04 12.92 1.94
N THR A 359 6.62 13.66 1.00
CA THR A 359 5.90 14.56 0.09
C THR A 359 4.87 13.81 -0.75
N ILE A 360 5.22 12.63 -1.29
CA ILE A 360 4.31 11.79 -2.09
C ILE A 360 3.08 11.37 -1.26
N ILE A 361 3.29 11.00 0.02
CA ILE A 361 2.22 10.57 0.92
C ILE A 361 1.33 11.75 1.32
N GLU A 362 1.90 12.84 1.81
CA GLU A 362 1.17 14.00 2.33
C GLU A 362 0.35 14.70 1.25
N GLN A 363 0.92 14.85 0.05
CA GLN A 363 0.26 15.48 -1.09
C GLN A 363 -0.65 14.50 -1.85
N LYS A 364 -0.74 13.23 -1.42
CA LYS A 364 -1.54 12.16 -2.05
C LYS A 364 -1.27 12.06 -3.56
N LEU A 365 0.01 12.03 -3.90
CA LEU A 365 0.48 12.00 -5.28
C LEU A 365 0.35 10.59 -5.89
N ASP A 366 0.88 10.34 -7.09
CA ASP A 366 0.64 9.06 -7.74
C ASP A 366 1.22 7.89 -6.93
N ARG A 367 0.51 6.76 -6.88
CA ARG A 367 0.89 5.55 -6.11
C ARG A 367 1.19 5.78 -4.62
N TYR A 368 0.69 6.86 -4.01
CA TYR A 368 0.90 7.18 -2.59
C TYR A 368 0.52 6.05 -1.61
N VAL A 369 -0.48 5.23 -1.95
CA VAL A 369 -0.90 4.07 -1.15
C VAL A 369 0.17 2.98 -1.13
N GLU A 370 0.81 2.71 -2.27
CA GLU A 370 1.93 1.76 -2.35
C GLU A 370 3.15 2.34 -1.62
N MET A 371 3.38 3.65 -1.72
CA MET A 371 4.49 4.34 -1.05
C MET A 371 4.46 4.17 0.47
N CYS A 372 3.25 4.12 1.08
CA CYS A 372 3.10 3.85 2.51
C CYS A 372 3.80 2.55 2.94
N SER A 373 3.83 1.52 2.09
CA SER A 373 4.48 0.25 2.40
C SER A 373 6.01 0.34 2.45
N VAL A 374 6.63 1.18 1.61
CA VAL A 374 8.08 1.44 1.62
C VAL A 374 8.43 2.32 2.81
N PHE A 375 7.61 3.35 3.05
CA PHE A 375 7.80 4.31 4.13
C PHE A 375 7.89 3.66 5.51
N VAL A 376 7.07 2.64 5.78
CA VAL A 376 7.08 1.90 7.06
C VAL A 376 8.08 0.75 7.12
N SER A 377 8.68 0.34 5.99
CA SER A 377 9.63 -0.77 5.93
C SER A 377 11.10 -0.32 5.96
N GLU A 378 11.38 0.92 5.59
CA GLU A 378 12.73 1.44 5.48
C GLU A 378 13.26 1.92 6.84
N LYS A 379 14.40 1.35 7.27
CA LYS A 379 14.95 1.58 8.62
C LYS A 379 15.76 2.87 8.73
N THR A 380 16.27 3.35 7.60
CA THR A 380 17.26 4.43 7.57
C THR A 380 16.69 5.81 7.90
N TRP A 381 15.37 6.04 7.71
CA TRP A 381 14.71 7.30 8.02
C TRP A 381 13.64 7.21 9.12
N ALA A 382 13.40 6.02 9.67
CA ALA A 382 12.40 5.83 10.71
C ALA A 382 12.76 6.63 11.96
N PHE A 383 11.75 7.15 12.67
CA PHE A 383 11.91 8.01 13.85
C PHE A 383 12.63 9.36 13.60
N SER A 384 12.88 9.73 12.34
CA SER A 384 13.19 11.12 12.01
C SER A 384 11.98 12.02 12.24
N LYS A 385 12.21 13.32 12.43
CA LYS A 385 11.12 14.29 12.65
C LYS A 385 10.09 14.25 11.53
N ASP A 386 10.55 14.30 10.28
CA ASP A 386 9.68 14.28 9.10
C ASP A 386 8.88 12.98 9.00
N TRP A 387 9.48 11.85 9.42
CA TRP A 387 8.80 10.56 9.45
C TRP A 387 7.64 10.54 10.46
N VAL A 388 7.87 11.07 11.68
CA VAL A 388 6.84 11.14 12.72
C VAL A 388 5.73 12.13 12.32
N ASP A 389 6.10 13.30 11.81
CA ASP A 389 5.14 14.33 11.39
C ASP A 389 4.23 13.82 10.25
N CYS A 390 4.80 13.09 9.28
CA CYS A 390 4.07 12.45 8.19
C CYS A 390 3.09 11.37 8.72
N LEU A 391 3.56 10.50 9.62
CA LEU A 391 2.73 9.43 10.20
C LEU A 391 1.52 10.00 10.97
N VAL A 392 1.74 11.05 11.78
CA VAL A 392 0.68 11.72 12.55
C VAL A 392 -0.32 12.41 11.63
N THR A 393 0.16 13.13 10.61
CA THR A 393 -0.68 13.89 9.68
C THR A 393 -1.49 13.00 8.74
N SER A 394 -0.90 11.86 8.34
CA SER A 394 -1.44 10.95 7.33
C SER A 394 -1.96 9.62 7.90
N LYS A 395 -2.29 9.56 9.20
CA LYS A 395 -2.67 8.34 9.92
C LYS A 395 -3.72 7.46 9.22
N ALA A 396 -4.70 8.07 8.55
CA ALA A 396 -5.75 7.36 7.83
C ALA A 396 -5.20 6.43 6.72
N LEU A 397 -4.03 6.75 6.15
CA LEU A 397 -3.41 5.95 5.09
C LEU A 397 -2.73 4.68 5.61
N PHE A 398 -2.44 4.63 6.91
CA PHE A 398 -1.76 3.51 7.58
C PHE A 398 -2.74 2.55 8.28
N GLN A 399 -4.06 2.73 8.10
CA GLN A 399 -5.12 1.87 8.63
C GLN A 399 -5.29 0.58 7.80
N LYS A 400 -4.20 -0.18 7.63
CA LYS A 400 -4.20 -1.54 7.07
C LYS A 400 -3.44 -2.48 8.01
N PRO A 401 -3.91 -3.73 8.22
CA PRO A 401 -3.31 -4.64 9.20
C PRO A 401 -1.81 -4.86 8.93
N GLU A 402 -1.42 -5.06 7.68
CA GLU A 402 -0.03 -5.24 7.26
C GLU A 402 0.87 -4.03 7.57
N LEU A 403 0.35 -2.80 7.42
CA LEU A 403 1.10 -1.57 7.69
C LEU A 403 1.26 -1.34 9.19
N VAL A 404 0.20 -1.59 9.97
CA VAL A 404 0.23 -1.52 11.43
C VAL A 404 1.24 -2.52 12.00
N LEU A 405 1.26 -3.76 11.51
CA LEU A 405 2.24 -4.76 11.92
C LEU A 405 3.69 -4.32 11.63
N LYS A 406 3.95 -3.79 10.45
CA LYS A 406 5.29 -3.26 10.10
C LYS A 406 5.69 -2.07 10.97
N LEU A 407 4.75 -1.16 11.27
CA LEU A 407 4.99 -0.05 12.19
C LEU A 407 5.33 -0.54 13.61
N LEU A 408 4.63 -1.57 14.10
CA LEU A 408 4.95 -2.20 15.38
C LEU A 408 6.32 -2.87 15.37
N GLU A 409 6.69 -3.56 14.29
CA GLU A 409 8.03 -4.14 14.13
C GLU A 409 9.12 -3.07 14.17
N MET A 410 8.92 -1.95 13.47
CA MET A 410 9.83 -0.81 13.49
C MET A 410 9.96 -0.20 14.87
N LEU A 411 8.84 -0.05 15.59
CA LEU A 411 8.80 0.47 16.95
C LEU A 411 9.54 -0.43 17.95
N VAL A 412 9.35 -1.75 17.86
CA VAL A 412 10.07 -2.71 18.70
C VAL A 412 11.58 -2.68 18.40
N ASN A 413 11.96 -2.65 17.13
CA ASN A 413 13.38 -2.55 16.73
C ASN A 413 14.03 -1.26 17.25
N PHE A 414 13.30 -0.14 17.23
CA PHE A 414 13.76 1.13 17.77
C PHE A 414 13.89 1.10 19.30
N ALA A 415 12.88 0.59 20.01
CA ALA A 415 12.90 0.48 21.48
C ALA A 415 14.03 -0.43 21.99
N MET A 416 14.38 -1.48 21.24
CA MET A 416 15.50 -2.37 21.57
C MET A 416 16.87 -1.71 21.39
N SER A 417 16.99 -0.74 20.48
CA SER A 417 18.25 -0.08 20.14
C SER A 417 18.47 1.25 20.87
N HIS A 418 17.41 1.95 21.29
CA HIS A 418 17.47 3.29 21.88
C HIS A 418 16.73 3.33 23.23
N ARG A 419 17.42 3.75 24.30
CA ARG A 419 16.92 3.77 25.69
C ARG A 419 17.10 5.12 26.40
N ASP A 420 17.43 6.15 25.66
CA ASP A 420 17.55 7.52 26.15
C ASP A 420 16.16 8.16 26.36
N LYS A 421 16.13 9.26 27.13
CA LYS A 421 14.88 9.93 27.51
C LYS A 421 14.16 10.56 26.32
N GLU A 422 14.90 11.07 25.33
CA GLU A 422 14.31 11.67 24.13
C GLU A 422 13.67 10.60 23.26
N ALA A 423 14.35 9.47 23.07
CA ALA A 423 13.77 8.29 22.43
C ALA A 423 12.52 7.77 23.14
N GLN A 424 12.45 7.82 24.48
CA GLN A 424 11.25 7.39 25.22
C GLN A 424 10.03 8.27 24.91
N VAL A 425 10.21 9.60 24.80
CA VAL A 425 9.13 10.53 24.42
C VAL A 425 8.66 10.25 22.99
N LEU A 426 9.59 10.06 22.05
CA LEU A 426 9.27 9.70 20.67
C LEU A 426 8.56 8.34 20.58
N GLN A 427 9.01 7.34 21.34
CA GLN A 427 8.35 6.03 21.43
C GLN A 427 6.91 6.18 21.90
N MET A 428 6.64 7.01 22.92
CA MET A 428 5.29 7.25 23.42
C MET A 428 4.39 7.87 22.34
N GLN A 429 4.85 8.92 21.66
CA GLN A 429 4.10 9.59 20.59
C GLN A 429 3.80 8.64 19.41
N VAL A 430 4.78 7.86 18.97
CA VAL A 430 4.62 6.91 17.86
C VAL A 430 3.72 5.75 18.28
N THR A 431 3.85 5.25 19.52
CA THR A 431 2.96 4.22 20.07
C THR A 431 1.51 4.69 20.07
N GLU A 432 1.24 5.91 20.55
CA GLU A 432 -0.11 6.49 20.56
C GLU A 432 -0.68 6.58 19.13
N THR A 433 0.11 7.06 18.17
CA THR A 433 -0.31 7.17 16.77
C THR A 433 -0.62 5.81 16.13
N ILE A 434 0.19 4.78 16.41
CA ILE A 434 -0.06 3.42 15.92
C ILE A 434 -1.31 2.82 16.58
N LEU A 435 -1.51 3.07 17.88
CA LEU A 435 -2.72 2.64 18.58
C LEU A 435 -3.97 3.29 18.00
N GLU A 436 -3.93 4.58 17.65
CA GLU A 436 -5.04 5.23 16.94
C GLU A 436 -5.32 4.56 15.59
N CYS A 437 -4.28 4.27 14.80
CA CYS A 437 -4.43 3.56 13.53
C CYS A 437 -5.07 2.18 13.73
N TYR A 438 -4.64 1.44 14.77
CA TYR A 438 -5.20 0.14 15.13
C TYR A 438 -6.65 0.22 15.60
N THR A 439 -7.03 1.24 16.39
CA THR A 439 -8.38 1.37 16.92
C THR A 439 -9.44 1.60 15.84
N GLU A 440 -9.06 2.22 14.73
CA GLU A 440 -9.93 2.50 13.57
C GLU A 440 -10.13 1.27 12.65
N LEU A 441 -9.34 0.20 12.84
CA LEU A 441 -9.47 -1.03 12.07
C LEU A 441 -10.78 -1.78 12.37
N SER A 442 -11.23 -2.58 11.39
CA SER A 442 -12.33 -3.52 11.59
C SER A 442 -11.94 -4.61 12.60
N LEU A 443 -12.92 -5.30 13.21
CA LEU A 443 -12.62 -6.39 14.16
C LEU A 443 -11.83 -7.54 13.52
N GLY A 444 -12.07 -7.82 12.23
CA GLY A 444 -11.30 -8.81 11.47
C GLY A 444 -9.83 -8.40 11.35
N ASP A 445 -9.57 -7.18 10.87
CA ASP A 445 -8.22 -6.65 10.71
C ASP A 445 -7.49 -6.52 12.06
N LYS A 446 -8.21 -6.15 13.14
CA LYS A 446 -7.66 -6.14 14.50
C LYS A 446 -7.15 -7.51 14.94
N ASN A 447 -7.87 -8.56 14.57
CA ASN A 447 -7.47 -9.94 14.86
C ASN A 447 -6.26 -10.38 14.04
N GLU A 448 -6.14 -9.97 12.78
CA GLU A 448 -4.93 -10.20 11.98
C GLU A 448 -3.70 -9.57 12.62
N VAL A 449 -3.81 -8.32 13.10
CA VAL A 449 -2.72 -7.65 13.80
C VAL A 449 -2.39 -8.37 15.12
N ILE A 450 -3.38 -8.72 15.95
CA ILE A 450 -3.12 -9.48 17.20
C ILE A 450 -2.44 -10.82 16.90
N SER A 451 -2.88 -11.53 15.86
CA SER A 451 -2.26 -12.78 15.44
C SER A 451 -0.80 -12.58 15.02
N GLY A 452 -0.50 -11.49 14.29
CA GLY A 452 0.87 -11.13 13.94
C GLY A 452 1.72 -10.80 15.17
N VAL A 453 1.18 -10.06 16.14
CA VAL A 453 1.87 -9.75 17.41
C VAL A 453 2.19 -11.02 18.19
N LEU A 454 1.24 -11.94 18.31
CA LEU A 454 1.43 -13.23 18.99
C LEU A 454 2.46 -14.10 18.26
N ALA A 455 2.44 -14.12 16.93
CA ALA A 455 3.42 -14.86 16.12
C ALA A 455 4.84 -14.30 16.25
N SER A 456 4.99 -12.97 16.35
CA SER A 456 6.30 -12.31 16.44
C SER A 456 6.88 -12.24 17.86
N TRP A 457 6.03 -12.07 18.88
CA TRP A 457 6.48 -11.78 20.25
C TRP A 457 5.82 -12.64 21.34
N GLY A 458 4.98 -13.62 20.97
CA GLY A 458 4.35 -14.55 21.91
C GLY A 458 3.30 -13.92 22.83
N GLY A 459 2.92 -14.64 23.90
CA GLY A 459 1.93 -14.21 24.89
C GLY A 459 2.20 -12.84 25.53
N PRO A 460 3.45 -12.47 25.84
CA PRO A 460 3.77 -11.14 26.33
C PRO A 460 3.52 -10.00 25.32
N GLY A 461 3.51 -10.30 24.02
CA GLY A 461 3.29 -9.29 22.98
C GLY A 461 4.32 -8.15 23.02
N LEU A 462 3.86 -6.91 22.86
CA LEU A 462 4.73 -5.73 22.83
C LEU A 462 5.41 -5.44 24.18
N SER A 463 4.78 -5.87 25.29
CA SER A 463 5.34 -5.70 26.65
C SER A 463 6.72 -6.35 26.85
N LEU A 464 7.05 -7.35 26.03
CA LEU A 464 8.34 -8.04 26.08
C LEU A 464 9.52 -7.10 25.84
N ASN A 465 9.35 -6.17 24.89
CA ASN A 465 10.43 -5.32 24.39
C ASN A 465 10.21 -3.83 24.66
N MET A 466 8.99 -3.42 25.05
CA MET A 466 8.63 -2.01 25.21
C MET A 466 8.27 -1.65 26.65
N GLN A 467 9.17 -0.93 27.33
CA GLN A 467 8.92 -0.45 28.69
C GLN A 467 7.80 0.60 28.76
N VAL A 468 7.69 1.46 27.73
CA VAL A 468 6.62 2.48 27.62
C VAL A 468 5.23 1.84 27.64
N VAL A 469 5.08 0.62 27.11
CA VAL A 469 3.82 -0.11 27.15
C VAL A 469 3.46 -0.53 28.57
N MET A 470 4.43 -0.80 29.44
CA MET A 470 4.17 -1.19 30.82
C MET A 470 3.81 0.00 31.73
N GLU A 471 4.19 1.22 31.33
CA GLU A 471 3.87 2.44 32.06
C GLU A 471 2.38 2.76 31.91
N GLY A 472 1.62 2.70 33.00
CA GLY A 472 0.17 2.96 33.00
C GLY A 472 -0.71 1.80 32.55
N PHE A 473 -0.17 0.73 31.95
CA PHE A 473 -0.99 -0.41 31.49
C PHE A 473 -1.82 -1.06 32.59
N GLN A 474 -1.25 -1.23 33.79
CA GLN A 474 -2.00 -1.82 34.89
C GLN A 474 -3.19 -0.95 35.32
N GLU A 475 -3.05 0.38 35.24
CA GLU A 475 -4.13 1.32 35.51
C GLU A 475 -5.19 1.27 34.41
N ASP A 476 -4.77 1.32 33.13
CA ASP A 476 -5.65 1.19 31.96
C ASP A 476 -6.45 -0.13 31.98
N LEU A 477 -5.78 -1.24 32.32
CA LEU A 477 -6.37 -2.57 32.48
C LEU A 477 -7.47 -2.53 33.56
N ASN A 478 -7.12 -2.02 34.75
CA ASN A 478 -8.06 -1.93 35.86
C ASN A 478 -9.25 -1.01 35.55
N VAL A 479 -9.01 0.16 34.94
CA VAL A 479 -10.06 1.12 34.57
C VAL A 479 -10.99 0.50 33.53
N THR A 480 -10.44 -0.12 32.49
CA THR A 480 -11.22 -0.76 31.42
C THR A 480 -12.12 -1.85 31.99
N PHE A 481 -11.58 -2.77 32.79
CA PHE A 481 -12.39 -3.86 33.34
C PHE A 481 -13.39 -3.40 34.40
N ASN A 482 -13.07 -2.34 35.17
CA ASN A 482 -14.04 -1.71 36.08
C ASN A 482 -15.22 -1.08 35.33
N GLN A 483 -15.00 -0.52 34.13
CA GLN A 483 -16.07 0.00 33.28
C GLN A 483 -16.92 -1.11 32.67
N ILE A 484 -16.27 -2.17 32.17
CA ILE A 484 -16.93 -3.36 31.57
C ILE A 484 -17.84 -4.03 32.60
N THR A 485 -17.35 -4.24 33.83
CA THR A 485 -18.13 -4.88 34.91
C THR A 485 -19.36 -4.07 35.31
N LYS A 486 -19.36 -2.75 35.09
CA LYS A 486 -20.48 -1.84 35.42
C LYS A 486 -21.51 -1.67 34.31
N SER A 487 -21.23 -2.11 33.07
CA SER A 487 -21.99 -1.74 31.87
C SER A 487 -22.46 -2.93 31.01
N VAL A 488 -22.83 -4.04 31.66
CA VAL A 488 -23.29 -5.27 31.00
C VAL A 488 -24.61 -5.03 30.25
N SER A 489 -24.50 -4.78 28.94
CA SER A 489 -25.61 -4.62 27.97
C SER A 489 -25.09 -4.92 26.55
N ASP A 490 -25.97 -5.24 25.59
CA ASP A 490 -25.55 -5.62 24.23
C ASP A 490 -24.82 -4.50 23.47
N GLN A 491 -25.26 -3.24 23.58
CA GLN A 491 -24.49 -2.08 23.07
C GLN A 491 -23.16 -1.85 23.82
N GLY A 492 -23.03 -2.45 25.01
CA GLY A 492 -21.80 -2.47 25.79
C GLY A 492 -20.78 -3.47 25.27
N LEU A 493 -21.18 -4.52 24.54
CA LEU A 493 -20.26 -5.57 24.07
C LEU A 493 -19.26 -5.02 23.04
N ASP A 494 -19.73 -4.35 21.98
CA ASP A 494 -18.85 -3.79 20.94
C ASP A 494 -17.84 -2.78 21.51
N ARG A 495 -18.30 -1.95 22.46
CA ARG A 495 -17.45 -1.00 23.17
C ARG A 495 -16.42 -1.73 24.04
N ALA A 496 -16.85 -2.77 24.78
CA ALA A 496 -15.96 -3.56 25.61
C ALA A 496 -14.91 -4.30 24.76
N VAL A 497 -15.30 -4.89 23.63
CA VAL A 497 -14.41 -5.53 22.66
C VAL A 497 -13.41 -4.50 22.11
N ALA A 498 -13.85 -3.31 21.71
CA ALA A 498 -12.93 -2.26 21.24
C ALA A 498 -11.91 -1.83 22.31
N SER A 499 -12.34 -1.63 23.56
CA SER A 499 -11.44 -1.28 24.66
C SER A 499 -10.48 -2.42 25.02
N VAL A 500 -10.95 -3.67 25.00
CA VAL A 500 -10.12 -4.86 25.26
C VAL A 500 -9.15 -5.12 24.12
N ALA A 501 -9.50 -4.84 22.86
CA ALA A 501 -8.63 -5.01 21.70
C ALA A 501 -7.31 -4.23 21.86
N ARG A 502 -7.39 -2.99 22.36
CA ARG A 502 -6.21 -2.15 22.65
C ARG A 502 -5.30 -2.80 23.69
N LEU A 503 -5.86 -3.31 24.79
CA LEU A 503 -5.10 -3.99 25.84
C LEU A 503 -4.51 -5.31 25.35
N MET A 504 -5.28 -6.03 24.52
CA MET A 504 -4.87 -7.30 23.92
C MET A 504 -3.68 -7.13 22.98
N LEU A 505 -3.64 -6.05 22.20
CA LEU A 505 -2.50 -5.74 21.34
C LEU A 505 -1.21 -5.47 22.15
N LEU A 506 -1.35 -4.74 23.26
CA LEU A 506 -0.23 -4.30 24.09
C LEU A 506 0.38 -5.45 24.92
N TYR A 507 -0.46 -6.16 25.68
CA TYR A 507 -0.06 -7.27 26.52
C TYR A 507 -1.17 -8.34 26.55
N PRO A 508 -1.19 -9.26 25.56
CA PRO A 508 -2.22 -10.28 25.42
C PRO A 508 -2.35 -11.15 26.68
N GLU A 509 -1.26 -11.71 27.18
CA GLU A 509 -1.26 -12.62 28.33
C GLU A 509 -1.82 -11.98 29.61
N ALA A 510 -1.39 -10.77 29.96
CA ALA A 510 -1.90 -10.09 31.15
C ALA A 510 -3.39 -9.75 31.02
N THR A 511 -3.82 -9.36 29.81
CA THR A 511 -5.22 -9.08 29.51
C THR A 511 -6.07 -10.34 29.66
N VAL A 512 -5.66 -11.46 29.07
CA VAL A 512 -6.38 -12.74 29.17
C VAL A 512 -6.43 -13.23 30.63
N LYS A 513 -5.31 -13.17 31.37
CA LYS A 513 -5.28 -13.53 32.80
C LYS A 513 -6.29 -12.72 33.61
N GLN A 514 -6.38 -11.42 33.36
CA GLN A 514 -7.32 -10.55 34.05
C GLN A 514 -8.77 -10.90 33.70
N VAL A 515 -9.08 -11.15 32.42
CA VAL A 515 -10.41 -11.59 32.00
C VAL A 515 -10.78 -12.91 32.68
N CYS A 516 -9.88 -13.90 32.66
CA CYS A 516 -10.10 -15.21 33.29
C CYS A 516 -10.37 -15.09 34.80
N ASN A 517 -9.60 -14.25 35.49
CA ASN A 517 -9.80 -14.01 36.93
C ASN A 517 -11.15 -13.35 37.21
N LEU A 518 -11.51 -12.30 36.46
CA LEU A 518 -12.77 -11.58 36.65
C LEU A 518 -14.00 -12.42 36.28
N ALA A 519 -13.90 -13.31 35.29
CA ALA A 519 -14.98 -14.22 34.91
C ALA A 519 -15.42 -15.12 36.07
N VAL A 520 -14.49 -15.47 36.94
CA VAL A 520 -14.71 -16.36 38.08
C VAL A 520 -15.10 -15.59 39.34
N VAL A 521 -14.43 -14.48 39.63
CA VAL A 521 -14.66 -13.72 40.88
C VAL A 521 -15.92 -12.85 40.82
N ASN A 522 -16.30 -12.34 39.63
CA ASN A 522 -17.51 -11.54 39.48
C ASN A 522 -18.72 -12.40 39.12
N LEU A 523 -19.62 -12.57 40.08
CA LEU A 523 -20.86 -13.32 39.92
C LEU A 523 -21.66 -12.85 38.70
N GLY A 524 -21.92 -13.79 37.78
CA GLY A 524 -22.73 -13.56 36.58
C GLY A 524 -22.01 -12.88 35.41
N ALA A 525 -20.72 -12.51 35.54
CA ALA A 525 -19.96 -11.86 34.47
C ALA A 525 -19.33 -12.84 33.46
N HIS A 526 -19.31 -14.14 33.78
CA HIS A 526 -18.59 -15.18 33.03
C HIS A 526 -19.01 -15.24 31.55
N GLN A 527 -20.31 -15.22 31.23
CA GLN A 527 -20.79 -15.26 29.84
C GLN A 527 -20.36 -14.05 29.03
N PHE A 528 -20.50 -12.84 29.58
CA PHE A 528 -20.15 -11.60 28.91
C PHE A 528 -18.64 -11.50 28.67
N LEU A 529 -17.82 -11.87 29.67
CA LEU A 529 -16.36 -11.91 29.53
C LEU A 529 -15.89 -12.99 28.56
N ALA A 530 -16.62 -14.12 28.47
CA ALA A 530 -16.33 -15.15 27.48
C ALA A 530 -16.62 -14.66 26.06
N GLN A 531 -17.75 -13.97 25.85
CA GLN A 531 -18.09 -13.34 24.56
C GLN A 531 -17.03 -12.34 24.10
N ILE A 532 -16.49 -11.54 25.04
CA ILE A 532 -15.37 -10.63 24.74
C ILE A 532 -14.15 -11.42 24.26
N LEU A 533 -13.72 -12.48 24.96
CA LEU A 533 -12.58 -13.30 24.50
C LEU A 533 -12.87 -13.95 23.15
N CYS A 534 -14.07 -14.51 22.96
CA CYS A 534 -14.48 -15.16 21.71
C CYS A 534 -14.53 -14.21 20.51
N SER A 535 -14.55 -12.89 20.74
CA SER A 535 -14.39 -11.89 19.68
C SER A 535 -12.95 -11.79 19.13
N PHE A 536 -12.00 -12.49 19.78
CA PHE A 536 -10.59 -12.52 19.40
C PHE A 536 -10.10 -13.94 19.04
N PRO A 537 -10.47 -14.50 17.87
CA PRO A 537 -10.02 -15.82 17.43
C PRO A 537 -8.48 -15.96 17.39
N ALA A 538 -7.72 -14.87 17.23
CA ALA A 538 -6.26 -14.91 17.31
C ALA A 538 -5.71 -15.49 18.63
N LEU A 539 -6.51 -15.51 19.70
CA LEU A 539 -6.15 -16.10 20.99
C LEU A 539 -6.10 -17.63 21.01
N SER A 540 -6.58 -18.31 19.96
CA SER A 540 -6.34 -19.76 19.77
C SER A 540 -4.86 -20.09 19.50
N PHE A 541 -3.98 -19.09 19.57
CA PHE A 541 -2.54 -19.19 19.44
C PHE A 541 -1.94 -20.29 20.34
N LEU A 542 -1.08 -21.09 19.72
CA LEU A 542 -0.32 -22.16 20.34
C LEU A 542 1.11 -21.70 20.58
N GLU A 543 1.47 -21.54 21.84
CA GLU A 543 2.84 -21.20 22.25
C GLU A 543 3.74 -22.43 22.06
N THR A 544 4.75 -22.29 21.20
CA THR A 544 5.76 -23.32 20.89
C THR A 544 7.12 -23.04 21.52
N HIS A 545 7.29 -21.88 22.16
CA HIS A 545 8.60 -21.40 22.62
C HIS A 545 9.22 -22.19 23.78
N ASP A 546 8.41 -22.76 24.67
CA ASP A 546 8.90 -23.49 25.85
C ASP A 546 9.10 -25.00 25.63
N ASP A 547 8.32 -25.62 24.73
CA ASP A 547 8.40 -27.05 24.37
C ASP A 547 7.83 -27.27 22.95
N PRO A 548 8.69 -27.39 21.91
CA PRO A 548 8.25 -27.56 20.53
C PRO A 548 7.40 -28.82 20.31
N ASP A 549 7.63 -29.86 21.12
CA ASP A 549 6.93 -31.14 21.01
C ASP A 549 5.56 -31.12 21.71
N ARG A 550 5.26 -30.07 22.50
CA ARG A 550 4.00 -29.91 23.24
C ARG A 550 3.52 -28.46 23.27
N PRO A 551 2.98 -27.96 22.15
CA PRO A 551 2.36 -26.64 22.12
C PRO A 551 1.26 -26.52 23.18
N ARG A 552 1.28 -25.40 23.92
CA ARG A 552 0.24 -25.04 24.90
C ARG A 552 -0.57 -23.88 24.35
N SER A 553 -1.89 -23.91 24.53
CA SER A 553 -2.74 -22.75 24.17
C SER A 553 -2.50 -21.61 25.15
N LEU A 554 -2.34 -20.38 24.65
CA LEU A 554 -2.19 -19.18 25.48
C LEU A 554 -3.33 -19.06 26.50
N VAL A 555 -4.59 -19.18 26.05
CA VAL A 555 -5.78 -19.07 26.91
C VAL A 555 -5.80 -20.17 27.98
N GLY A 556 -5.51 -21.43 27.59
CA GLY A 556 -5.43 -22.54 28.54
C GLY A 556 -4.36 -22.35 29.64
N ARG A 557 -3.17 -21.86 29.27
CA ARG A 557 -2.11 -21.52 30.24
C ARG A 557 -2.54 -20.38 31.16
N CYS A 558 -3.14 -19.32 30.60
CA CYS A 558 -3.63 -18.20 31.39
C CYS A 558 -4.73 -18.62 32.39
N LEU A 559 -5.63 -19.53 32.00
CA LEU A 559 -6.65 -20.12 32.89
C LEU A 559 -6.01 -20.90 34.04
N GLU A 560 -5.02 -21.74 33.75
CA GLU A 560 -4.30 -22.54 34.75
C GLU A 560 -3.60 -21.63 35.77
N GLU A 561 -2.86 -20.62 35.30
CA GLU A 561 -2.07 -19.73 36.16
C GLU A 561 -2.93 -18.71 36.94
N ALA A 562 -4.01 -18.20 36.34
CA ALA A 562 -4.81 -17.12 36.95
C ALA A 562 -5.89 -17.65 37.90
N VAL A 563 -6.44 -18.85 37.65
CA VAL A 563 -7.68 -19.30 38.29
C VAL A 563 -7.51 -20.60 39.06
N TRP A 564 -6.93 -21.65 38.46
CA TRP A 564 -7.09 -23.03 38.94
C TRP A 564 -6.64 -23.29 40.39
N GLY A 565 -5.58 -22.62 40.85
CA GLY A 565 -5.11 -22.70 42.24
C GLY A 565 -5.77 -21.74 43.22
N ARG A 566 -6.76 -20.94 42.79
CA ARG A 566 -7.35 -19.83 43.55
C ARG A 566 -8.85 -19.95 43.78
N LEU A 567 -9.49 -20.99 43.23
CA LEU A 567 -10.90 -21.30 43.46
C LEU A 567 -11.12 -21.65 44.94
N SER A 568 -11.99 -20.90 45.62
CA SER A 568 -12.18 -21.00 47.08
C SER A 568 -13.61 -21.33 47.47
N THR A 569 -14.58 -21.12 46.57
CA THR A 569 -16.00 -21.35 46.81
C THR A 569 -16.65 -22.18 45.69
N ALA A 570 -17.67 -22.95 46.04
CA ALA A 570 -18.45 -23.74 45.07
C ALA A 570 -19.08 -22.88 43.95
N ARG A 571 -19.36 -21.60 44.23
CA ARG A 571 -19.87 -20.65 43.22
C ARG A 571 -18.80 -20.27 42.20
N GLU A 572 -17.56 -20.03 42.65
CA GLU A 572 -16.42 -19.77 41.76
C GLU A 572 -16.14 -21.00 40.87
N GLU A 573 -16.25 -22.20 41.43
CA GLU A 573 -16.12 -23.46 40.69
C GLU A 573 -17.21 -23.61 39.60
N GLU A 574 -18.47 -23.32 39.94
CA GLU A 574 -19.60 -23.33 38.98
C GLU A 574 -19.40 -22.29 37.86
N GLN A 575 -19.01 -21.06 38.20
CA GLN A 575 -18.73 -20.02 37.21
C GLN A 575 -17.55 -20.38 36.30
N PHE A 576 -16.50 -20.99 36.86
CA PHE A 576 -15.36 -21.46 36.08
C PHE A 576 -15.80 -22.54 35.08
N LEU A 577 -16.66 -23.48 35.49
CA LEU A 577 -17.21 -24.50 34.60
C LEU A 577 -18.04 -23.90 33.46
N GLU A 578 -18.91 -22.93 33.76
CA GLU A 578 -19.72 -22.24 32.76
C GLU A 578 -18.85 -21.44 31.78
N PHE A 579 -17.85 -20.71 32.31
CA PHE A 579 -16.89 -19.96 31.52
C PHE A 579 -16.09 -20.86 30.57
N LEU A 580 -15.52 -21.95 31.10
CA LEU A 580 -14.74 -22.91 30.34
C LEU A 580 -15.58 -23.60 29.27
N THR A 581 -16.84 -23.94 29.59
CA THR A 581 -17.78 -24.52 28.62
C THR A 581 -18.01 -23.57 27.45
N PHE A 582 -18.16 -22.26 27.71
CA PHE A 582 -18.35 -21.26 26.65
C PHE A 582 -17.10 -21.14 25.75
N LEU A 583 -15.90 -21.13 26.33
CA LEU A 583 -14.64 -21.04 25.57
C LEU A 583 -14.36 -22.26 24.67
N MET A 584 -14.92 -23.42 25.03
CA MET A 584 -14.81 -24.66 24.26
C MET A 584 -15.90 -24.82 23.18
N GLN A 585 -16.93 -23.95 23.16
CA GLN A 585 -17.93 -23.99 22.12
C GLN A 585 -17.36 -23.43 20.81
N PRO A 586 -17.55 -24.12 19.67
CA PRO A 586 -17.22 -23.56 18.38
C PRO A 586 -18.17 -22.39 18.14
N SER A 587 -17.63 -21.18 18.09
CA SER A 587 -18.35 -20.02 17.57
C SER A 587 -18.38 -20.15 16.03
N SER A 588 -18.56 -19.07 15.26
CA SER A 588 -18.45 -19.11 13.79
C SER A 588 -17.07 -19.57 13.23
N GLY A 589 -16.18 -20.13 14.05
CA GLY A 589 -14.85 -20.68 13.76
C GLY A 589 -14.37 -21.66 14.85
N ASP A 590 -13.06 -21.91 14.92
CA ASP A 590 -12.47 -22.83 15.91
C ASP A 590 -12.65 -22.34 17.36
N PRO A 591 -12.84 -23.25 18.34
CA PRO A 591 -12.96 -22.87 19.74
C PRO A 591 -11.64 -22.28 20.27
N LEU A 592 -11.72 -21.30 21.16
CA LEU A 592 -10.54 -20.66 21.77
C LEU A 592 -9.70 -21.64 22.58
N VAL A 593 -10.34 -22.64 23.19
CA VAL A 593 -9.67 -23.71 23.90
C VAL A 593 -10.23 -25.05 23.42
N SER A 594 -9.35 -25.95 22.97
CA SER A 594 -9.79 -27.28 22.55
C SER A 594 -10.18 -28.15 23.74
N PRO A 595 -11.23 -29.00 23.60
CA PRO A 595 -11.59 -30.03 24.58
C PRO A 595 -10.39 -30.90 25.02
N ALA A 596 -9.48 -31.18 24.09
CA ALA A 596 -8.26 -31.95 24.34
C ALA A 596 -7.23 -31.18 25.19
N ALA A 597 -7.07 -29.87 25.00
CA ALA A 597 -6.20 -29.05 25.83
C ALA A 597 -6.74 -28.96 27.27
N VAL A 598 -8.05 -28.75 27.41
CA VAL A 598 -8.74 -28.71 28.72
C VAL A 598 -8.56 -30.02 29.49
N THR A 599 -8.78 -31.16 28.84
CA THR A 599 -8.63 -32.48 29.48
C THR A 599 -7.18 -32.71 29.94
N ARG A 600 -6.20 -32.31 29.14
CA ARG A 600 -4.78 -32.45 29.49
C ARG A 600 -4.36 -31.56 30.65
N ALA A 601 -4.89 -30.34 30.74
CA ALA A 601 -4.54 -29.37 31.77
C ALA A 601 -5.29 -29.60 33.10
N PHE A 602 -6.62 -29.76 33.05
CA PHE A 602 -7.49 -29.71 34.24
C PHE A 602 -8.03 -31.06 34.70
N VAL A 603 -7.81 -32.14 33.93
CA VAL A 603 -8.34 -33.48 34.26
C VAL A 603 -7.21 -34.47 34.52
N LEU A 604 -6.38 -34.75 33.50
CA LEU A 604 -5.35 -35.80 33.58
C LEU A 604 -4.39 -35.70 34.78
N PRO A 605 -3.91 -34.51 35.21
CA PRO A 605 -3.01 -34.39 36.35
C PRO A 605 -3.65 -34.83 37.68
N TYR A 606 -4.97 -34.69 37.80
CA TYR A 606 -5.71 -34.86 39.06
C TYR A 606 -6.40 -36.22 39.20
N LEU A 607 -6.40 -37.04 38.14
CA LEU A 607 -6.93 -38.41 38.19
C LEU A 607 -5.98 -39.44 38.83
N LYS A 608 -4.74 -39.07 39.16
CA LYS A 608 -3.68 -40.00 39.61
C LYS A 608 -3.47 -40.07 41.12
N SER A 609 -4.13 -39.25 41.93
CA SER A 609 -3.85 -39.13 43.37
C SER A 609 -5.07 -38.64 44.15
N ASP A 610 -5.06 -38.79 45.47
CA ASP A 610 -6.03 -38.21 46.43
C ASP A 610 -5.98 -36.66 46.38
N SER A 611 -6.41 -36.09 45.25
CA SER A 611 -6.43 -34.65 44.99
C SER A 611 -7.73 -34.05 45.51
N ALA A 612 -7.62 -32.92 46.21
CA ALA A 612 -8.78 -32.13 46.64
C ALA A 612 -9.61 -31.62 45.44
N GLN A 613 -9.02 -31.54 44.24
CA GLN A 613 -9.65 -31.01 43.02
C GLN A 613 -10.32 -32.09 42.16
N ILE A 614 -10.36 -33.35 42.62
CA ILE A 614 -10.85 -34.47 41.81
C ILE A 614 -12.31 -34.32 41.39
N GLU A 615 -13.16 -33.77 42.26
CA GLU A 615 -14.57 -33.51 41.97
C GLU A 615 -14.72 -32.51 40.82
N LEU A 616 -14.05 -31.36 40.90
CA LEU A 616 -14.06 -30.35 39.86
C LEU A 616 -13.50 -30.88 38.53
N SER A 617 -12.40 -31.64 38.57
CA SER A 617 -11.84 -32.30 37.38
C SER A 617 -12.81 -33.27 36.72
N LEU A 618 -13.62 -34.00 37.49
CA LEU A 618 -14.66 -34.88 36.96
C LEU A 618 -15.83 -34.08 36.37
N GLN A 619 -16.25 -33.01 37.03
CA GLN A 619 -17.28 -32.11 36.49
C GLN A 619 -16.84 -31.49 35.15
N ILE A 620 -15.58 -31.05 35.04
CA ILE A 620 -14.98 -30.57 33.78
C ILE A 620 -15.04 -31.67 32.73
N LEU A 621 -14.57 -32.88 33.04
CA LEU A 621 -14.57 -34.00 32.09
C LEU A 621 -15.98 -34.31 31.59
N SER A 622 -16.99 -34.28 32.46
CA SER A 622 -18.39 -34.46 32.07
C SER A 622 -18.88 -33.38 31.12
N LYS A 623 -18.48 -32.11 31.32
CA LYS A 623 -18.84 -31.00 30.41
C LYS A 623 -18.14 -31.14 29.06
N VAL A 624 -16.85 -31.45 29.05
CA VAL A 624 -16.04 -31.66 27.86
C VAL A 624 -16.61 -32.77 26.98
N LEU A 625 -17.06 -33.89 27.59
CA LEU A 625 -17.69 -35.01 26.87
C LEU A 625 -19.06 -34.66 26.27
N GLY A 626 -19.74 -33.65 26.80
CA GLY A 626 -21.00 -33.14 26.27
C GLY A 626 -20.86 -32.21 25.06
N ILE A 627 -19.64 -31.82 24.68
CA ILE A 627 -19.39 -30.91 23.55
C ILE A 627 -19.30 -31.72 22.26
N GLN A 628 -20.08 -31.33 21.26
CA GLN A 628 -20.07 -31.95 19.94
C GLN A 628 -18.74 -31.69 19.23
N SER A 629 -18.11 -32.73 18.69
CA SER A 629 -16.91 -32.60 17.86
C SER A 629 -17.29 -32.05 16.48
N SER A 630 -16.71 -30.91 16.10
CA SER A 630 -16.85 -30.31 14.76
C SER A 630 -15.81 -30.81 13.75
N SER A 631 -14.81 -31.57 14.22
CA SER A 631 -13.71 -32.14 13.43
C SER A 631 -13.99 -33.57 12.98
N ASP A 632 -13.49 -33.93 11.79
CA ASP A 632 -13.52 -35.29 11.21
C ASP A 632 -12.85 -36.33 12.14
N GLU A 633 -11.86 -35.91 12.94
CA GLU A 633 -11.28 -36.71 14.02
C GLU A 633 -11.69 -36.19 15.40
N HIS A 634 -12.18 -37.08 16.26
CA HIS A 634 -12.61 -36.71 17.60
C HIS A 634 -11.40 -36.36 18.50
N TRP A 635 -11.51 -35.26 19.27
CA TRP A 635 -10.46 -34.73 20.15
C TRP A 635 -9.91 -35.74 21.18
N ILE A 636 -10.70 -36.78 21.49
CA ILE A 636 -10.36 -37.84 22.46
C ILE A 636 -9.10 -38.62 22.03
N LYS A 637 -8.82 -38.72 20.72
CA LYS A 637 -7.61 -39.36 20.17
C LYS A 637 -6.34 -38.67 20.66
N CYS A 638 -6.37 -37.35 20.79
CA CYS A 638 -5.25 -36.54 21.25
C CYS A 638 -4.99 -36.64 22.77
N CYS A 639 -5.86 -37.33 23.52
CA CYS A 639 -5.81 -37.38 24.99
C CYS A 639 -5.37 -38.75 25.56
N HIS A 640 -4.93 -39.69 24.72
CA HIS A 640 -4.68 -41.09 25.10
C HIS A 640 -5.90 -41.71 25.82
N PRO A 641 -6.92 -42.18 25.07
CA PRO A 641 -8.21 -42.58 25.62
C PRO A 641 -8.14 -43.75 26.62
N PHE A 642 -7.20 -44.67 26.44
CA PHE A 642 -7.06 -45.83 27.31
C PHE A 642 -6.54 -45.48 28.72
N PRO A 643 -5.46 -44.70 28.89
CA PRO A 643 -5.09 -44.17 30.21
C PRO A 643 -6.22 -43.42 30.93
N LEU A 644 -7.04 -42.67 30.20
CA LEU A 644 -8.19 -41.96 30.76
C LEU A 644 -9.27 -42.95 31.25
N LEU A 645 -9.67 -43.92 30.42
CA LEU A 645 -10.58 -45.02 30.79
C LEU A 645 -10.09 -45.78 32.03
N LEU A 646 -8.81 -46.17 32.03
CA LEU A 646 -8.20 -46.92 33.12
C LEU A 646 -8.20 -46.12 34.42
N SER A 647 -7.93 -44.82 34.35
CA SER A 647 -7.92 -43.94 35.53
C SER A 647 -9.31 -43.78 36.13
N ILE A 648 -10.34 -43.60 35.29
CA ILE A 648 -11.75 -43.53 35.72
C ILE A 648 -12.21 -44.87 36.31
N CYS A 649 -11.85 -45.99 35.69
CA CYS A 649 -12.19 -47.32 36.21
C CYS A 649 -11.50 -47.61 37.56
N ARG A 650 -10.25 -47.17 37.74
CA ARG A 650 -9.53 -47.28 39.02
C ARG A 650 -10.18 -46.43 40.11
N LEU A 651 -10.60 -45.21 39.77
CA LEU A 651 -11.34 -44.36 40.70
C LEU A 651 -12.64 -45.05 41.13
N LEU A 652 -13.43 -45.58 40.18
CA LEU A 652 -14.66 -46.31 40.47
C LEU A 652 -14.44 -47.57 41.32
N ASP A 653 -13.41 -48.36 41.03
CA ASP A 653 -12.99 -49.53 41.83
C ASP A 653 -12.63 -49.12 43.27
N GLY A 654 -11.98 -47.96 43.43
CA GLY A 654 -11.74 -47.32 44.72
C GLY A 654 -13.02 -47.16 45.56
N TYR A 655 -14.14 -46.74 44.98
CA TYR A 655 -15.42 -46.63 45.72
C TYR A 655 -16.02 -47.98 46.15
N THR A 656 -15.64 -49.09 45.51
CA THR A 656 -16.20 -50.41 45.83
C THR A 656 -15.46 -51.13 46.95
N LYS A 657 -14.21 -50.73 47.24
CA LYS A 657 -13.32 -51.39 48.21
C LYS A 657 -13.51 -50.96 49.67
N TYR A 658 -14.27 -49.90 49.95
CA TYR A 658 -14.39 -49.34 51.31
C TYR A 658 -15.82 -49.40 51.85
N TRP A 659 -16.26 -50.59 52.27
CA TRP A 659 -17.43 -50.76 53.14
C TRP A 659 -17.13 -50.42 54.63
N HIS A 660 -15.87 -50.07 54.96
CA HIS A 660 -15.44 -49.64 56.30
C HIS A 660 -14.72 -48.29 56.20
N GLN A 661 -15.25 -47.26 56.89
CA GLN A 661 -14.72 -45.89 56.92
C GLN A 661 -13.36 -45.80 57.66
N PRO A 662 -12.25 -45.44 56.98
CA PRO A 662 -11.10 -44.82 57.61
C PRO A 662 -11.44 -43.36 57.96
N ARG A 663 -10.99 -42.85 59.11
CA ARG A 663 -11.40 -41.52 59.62
C ARG A 663 -10.70 -40.31 58.97
N ASP A 664 -9.65 -40.52 58.16
CA ASP A 664 -8.71 -39.45 57.80
C ASP A 664 -8.53 -39.22 56.28
N GLN A 665 -9.41 -39.77 55.43
CA GLN A 665 -9.38 -39.53 53.98
C GLN A 665 -10.59 -38.69 53.53
N LEU A 666 -10.37 -37.72 52.64
CA LEU A 666 -11.44 -36.94 52.00
C LEU A 666 -12.26 -37.89 51.12
N PHE A 667 -13.43 -38.32 51.61
CA PHE A 667 -14.30 -39.22 50.86
C PHE A 667 -15.19 -38.44 49.91
N PRO A 668 -15.12 -38.72 48.60
CA PRO A 668 -16.05 -38.14 47.64
C PRO A 668 -17.49 -38.63 47.85
N SER A 669 -18.46 -37.74 47.63
CA SER A 669 -19.89 -37.92 47.87
C SER A 669 -20.55 -38.98 46.96
N LEU A 670 -21.75 -39.44 47.32
CA LEU A 670 -22.57 -40.34 46.49
C LEU A 670 -22.87 -39.74 45.11
N GLU A 671 -22.98 -38.42 45.01
CA GLU A 671 -23.19 -37.68 43.76
C GLU A 671 -21.99 -37.80 42.80
N ILE A 672 -20.76 -37.87 43.32
CA ILE A 672 -19.54 -38.07 42.51
C ILE A 672 -19.50 -39.49 41.93
N LYS A 673 -20.03 -40.48 42.65
CA LYS A 673 -20.14 -41.86 42.14
C LYS A 673 -21.08 -41.94 40.93
N ASP A 674 -22.22 -41.26 40.98
CA ASP A 674 -23.16 -41.20 39.86
C ASP A 674 -22.56 -40.42 38.68
N LEU A 675 -21.84 -39.32 38.95
CA LEU A 675 -21.09 -38.56 37.95
C LEU A 675 -20.03 -39.44 37.26
N LEU A 676 -19.27 -40.25 38.01
CA LEU A 676 -18.27 -41.18 37.48
C LEU A 676 -18.88 -42.23 36.55
N LEU A 677 -20.02 -42.81 36.94
CA LEU A 677 -20.74 -43.77 36.10
C LEU A 677 -21.21 -43.12 34.80
N ASN A 678 -21.75 -41.90 34.87
CA ASN A 678 -22.18 -41.15 33.69
C ASN A 678 -21.00 -40.82 32.76
N ILE A 679 -19.89 -40.31 33.31
CA ILE A 679 -18.65 -40.05 32.57
C ILE A 679 -18.15 -41.32 31.88
N LEU A 680 -18.13 -42.45 32.60
CA LEU A 680 -17.66 -43.72 32.04
C LEU A 680 -18.55 -44.17 30.86
N CYS A 681 -19.87 -44.06 31.00
CA CYS A 681 -20.81 -44.35 29.92
C CYS A 681 -20.56 -43.44 28.71
N GLN A 682 -20.49 -42.13 28.90
CA GLN A 682 -20.24 -41.16 27.83
C GLN A 682 -18.90 -41.40 27.13
N LEU A 683 -17.85 -41.65 27.91
CA LEU A 683 -16.51 -41.87 27.38
C LEU A 683 -16.43 -43.19 26.59
N CYS A 684 -17.15 -44.24 27.02
CA CYS A 684 -17.28 -45.47 26.23
C CYS A 684 -18.02 -45.25 24.90
N GLU A 685 -19.09 -44.44 24.89
CA GLU A 685 -19.81 -44.11 23.65
C GLU A 685 -18.97 -43.27 22.68
N VAL A 686 -18.13 -42.37 23.19
CA VAL A 686 -17.21 -41.54 22.39
C VAL A 686 -16.01 -42.33 21.86
N VAL A 687 -15.43 -43.23 22.66
CA VAL A 687 -14.21 -43.98 22.27
C VAL A 687 -14.53 -45.15 21.32
N ARG A 688 -15.71 -45.78 21.43
CA ARG A 688 -16.12 -46.93 20.60
C ARG A 688 -16.07 -46.66 19.07
N PRO A 689 -16.66 -45.59 18.53
CA PRO A 689 -16.65 -45.32 17.09
C PRO A 689 -15.26 -44.95 16.55
N GLU A 690 -14.44 -44.24 17.34
CA GLU A 690 -13.08 -43.84 16.95
C GLU A 690 -12.07 -44.99 16.94
N THR A 691 -12.35 -46.06 17.68
CA THR A 691 -11.46 -47.22 17.82
C THR A 691 -11.80 -48.39 16.90
N ALA A 692 -13.02 -48.44 16.36
CA ALA A 692 -13.44 -49.44 15.38
C ALA A 692 -12.66 -49.39 14.03
N PRO A 693 -12.32 -48.21 13.47
CA PRO A 693 -11.58 -48.13 12.21
C PRO A 693 -10.04 -48.19 12.33
N SER A 694 -9.45 -47.98 13.52
CA SER A 694 -7.99 -47.92 13.71
C SER A 694 -7.50 -48.69 14.96
N PRO A 695 -7.21 -50.01 14.84
CA PRO A 695 -6.68 -50.85 15.94
C PRO A 695 -5.30 -50.39 16.45
N GLU A 696 -4.56 -49.63 15.64
CA GLU A 696 -3.22 -49.13 15.93
C GLU A 696 -3.19 -48.18 17.14
N LEU A 697 -4.29 -47.45 17.41
CA LEU A 697 -4.43 -46.60 18.61
C LEU A 697 -4.42 -47.41 19.91
N TRP A 698 -5.03 -48.60 19.90
CA TRP A 698 -4.97 -49.55 21.02
C TRP A 698 -3.56 -50.08 21.20
N VAL A 699 -2.88 -50.43 20.10
CA VAL A 699 -1.50 -50.92 20.13
C VAL A 699 -0.54 -49.85 20.67
N GLN A 700 -0.66 -48.59 20.25
CA GLN A 700 0.17 -47.49 20.76
C GLN A 700 -0.12 -47.19 22.25
N SER A 701 -1.38 -47.19 22.65
CA SER A 701 -1.76 -46.95 24.06
C SER A 701 -1.35 -48.09 24.98
N LEU A 702 -1.47 -49.34 24.53
CA LEU A 702 -0.99 -50.53 25.23
C LEU A 702 0.54 -50.58 25.25
N ALA A 703 1.22 -50.19 24.17
CA ALA A 703 2.67 -50.08 24.13
C ALA A 703 3.20 -48.98 25.07
N TRP A 704 2.50 -47.84 25.16
CA TRP A 704 2.78 -46.80 26.16
C TRP A 704 2.61 -47.35 27.58
N LEU A 705 1.50 -48.06 27.85
CA LEU A 705 1.25 -48.68 29.14
C LEU A 705 2.34 -49.70 29.48
N HIS A 706 2.69 -50.58 28.54
CA HIS A 706 3.74 -51.58 28.69
C HIS A 706 5.10 -50.94 28.96
N ARG A 707 5.46 -49.87 28.24
CA ARG A 707 6.70 -49.10 28.50
C ARG A 707 6.69 -48.43 29.87
N LYS A 708 5.55 -47.88 30.30
CA LYS A 708 5.42 -47.26 31.64
C LYS A 708 5.45 -48.29 32.77
N VAL A 709 4.83 -49.44 32.58
CA VAL A 709 4.90 -50.57 33.52
C VAL A 709 6.31 -51.17 33.57
N ALA A 710 7.00 -51.27 32.43
CA ALA A 710 8.40 -51.70 32.37
C ALA A 710 9.38 -50.69 33.01
N SER A 711 9.02 -49.40 33.07
CA SER A 711 9.82 -48.36 33.74
C SER A 711 9.56 -48.24 35.25
N LEU A 712 8.52 -48.90 35.76
CA LEU A 712 8.31 -49.07 37.19
C LEU A 712 9.08 -50.33 37.56
N ASP A 713 10.12 -50.21 38.36
CA ASP A 713 10.87 -51.36 38.86
C ASP A 713 9.97 -52.10 39.87
N TRP A 714 9.54 -53.31 39.56
CA TRP A 714 8.67 -54.13 40.42
C TRP A 714 9.44 -55.21 41.18
N THR A 715 10.76 -55.03 41.35
CA THR A 715 11.55 -55.75 42.37
C THR A 715 11.57 -55.02 43.70
#